data_AF-A0A932MK51-F1
#
_entry.id   AF-A0A932MK51-F1
#
_cell.length_a   1.000
_cell.length_b   1.000
_cell.length_c   1.000
_cell.angle_alpha   90.00
_cell.angle_beta   90.00
_cell.angle_gamma   90.00
#
_symmetry.space_group_name_H-M   'P 1'
#
loop_
_entity.id
_entity.type
_entity.pdbx_description
1 polymer ?
#
loop_
_entity_poly.entity_id
_entity_poly.type
_entity_poly.pdbx_seq_one_letter_code
_entity_poly.pdbx_strand_id
1 'polypeptide(L)'
;MRVPSSFDYEGRITFLRKFTVDEGLLNSSSFKLVALGINYDAEIYINDVFLGKHVGGYMMIEIEVPDNTLQLGSENAVKIIVTNTPSARSTLPLRKQIWGWRNYAGILRDIYIMTAPKVWIDEQKIQTGLDRDLKQGTVRVEAVVNSKSLEQAEDSVSLRARNGQTSFVLELVEKYSGVTVAQSTPVAVSIQPNRDLPVQATLTLNNPKLWSPENPELYVLKSKILVQEGRQTRVIDEYARNVGFVSVELREGRFIVNGSRVTLNGILWHEDSPEYGASLTYERMEKDVALIKTMGANAIRFAFHPPHPYMLNLCSRYGLFALVEIPAWNIPGDILGEESFQAIAEAMVVEMIQRDHANPSILAWGIGDDFDSSVPQAREYVGRIVAAVRKMDHRPVYFGTSMGSADQCSDLVEIAAVNLRTTDMALFKARLQQWKAKHPDQPVIVLRYGKGVVPGNRNGYSDPMSQESQGKFFEKFYGAIKESNIAGSFISSFADWRGDRPIMTVNSGEPYLYPMGLVSYAREKRESYDIVKSLYNNEKLTSLPIGRFRSPFPFAHIAYGFFIIFVVAYVYHYNRRFNETFKRSLIRSYNFFADLRDVRSVSIPQTILLAVAVSMTLGLVLSGILYHYRTDAFADYVLTQFVVGDGVKEWLIDAAWNPFKGMTVFTLVLLLWYPLTALCIKLFSLLVKRKIYWYHAFAVAVWGTLPLVILSPLGMALFKLLQTEFYVLPVMAFIGLFLAWSLFRVLKGVAVIYDIAPFKAYAGGSALLLVLVLGAAVYLENVHAITAYFKFIVNIAGSLG
;
A
#
# COMPACT_ATOMS: atom_id res chain seq x y z
N MET A 1 10.94 -13.45 -21.92
CA MET A 1 9.71 -13.14 -21.14
C MET A 1 8.68 -12.56 -22.09
N ARG A 2 7.39 -12.86 -21.89
CA ARG A 2 6.32 -12.18 -22.64
C ARG A 2 6.13 -10.80 -22.01
N VAL A 3 5.90 -9.76 -22.81
CA VAL A 3 5.55 -8.42 -22.34
C VAL A 3 4.06 -8.24 -22.66
N PRO A 4 3.22 -7.73 -21.73
CA PRO A 4 3.57 -7.24 -20.38
C PRO A 4 4.07 -8.32 -19.40
N SER A 5 4.91 -7.94 -18.43
CA SER A 5 5.46 -8.83 -17.39
C SER A 5 5.75 -8.10 -16.08
N SER A 6 5.40 -8.74 -14.98
CA SER A 6 5.66 -8.33 -13.60
C SER A 6 6.68 -9.24 -12.92
N PHE A 7 7.57 -8.71 -12.09
CA PHE A 7 8.55 -9.50 -11.33
C PHE A 7 8.92 -8.86 -9.99
N ASP A 8 9.40 -9.71 -9.08
CA ASP A 8 9.83 -9.36 -7.71
C ASP A 8 11.34 -9.03 -7.61
N TYR A 9 12.06 -8.99 -8.73
CA TYR A 9 13.50 -8.72 -8.76
C TYR A 9 13.82 -7.26 -8.45
N GLU A 10 14.66 -7.05 -7.44
CA GLU A 10 15.27 -5.75 -7.12
C GLU A 10 16.58 -5.60 -7.91
N GLY A 11 16.63 -4.64 -8.82
CA GLY A 11 17.82 -4.35 -9.61
C GLY A 11 17.50 -3.73 -10.97
N ARG A 12 18.49 -3.74 -11.86
CA ARG A 12 18.40 -3.20 -13.22
C ARG A 12 18.10 -4.34 -14.19
N ILE A 13 17.00 -4.25 -14.93
CA ILE A 13 16.63 -5.19 -16.00
C ILE A 13 16.62 -4.45 -17.33
N THR A 14 17.12 -5.09 -18.38
CA THR A 14 17.05 -4.57 -19.76
C THR A 14 16.13 -5.45 -20.60
N PHE A 15 15.09 -4.83 -21.15
CA PHE A 15 14.22 -5.41 -22.17
C PHE A 15 14.73 -4.98 -23.54
N LEU A 16 14.86 -5.92 -24.46
CA LEU A 16 15.22 -5.67 -25.85
C LEU A 16 14.23 -6.40 -26.75
N ARG A 17 13.59 -5.67 -27.66
CA ARG A 17 12.72 -6.26 -28.68
C ARG A 17 13.05 -5.69 -30.04
N LYS A 18 13.15 -6.57 -31.02
CA LYS A 18 13.32 -6.24 -32.43
C LYS A 18 11.95 -6.16 -33.12
N PHE A 19 11.79 -5.21 -34.04
CA PHE A 19 10.57 -5.01 -34.83
C PHE A 19 10.91 -4.37 -36.17
N THR A 20 10.01 -4.46 -37.14
CA THR A 20 10.16 -3.84 -38.46
C THR A 20 9.06 -2.81 -38.68
N VAL A 21 9.37 -1.75 -39.44
CA VAL A 21 8.40 -0.72 -39.85
C VAL A 21 8.34 -0.73 -41.36
N ASP A 22 7.12 -0.71 -41.90
CA ASP A 22 6.88 -0.72 -43.34
C ASP A 22 7.39 0.58 -44.00
N GLU A 23 8.00 0.44 -45.18
CA GLU A 23 8.58 1.56 -45.95
C GLU A 23 7.51 2.59 -46.34
N GLY A 24 6.27 2.16 -46.56
CA GLY A 24 5.16 3.04 -46.93
C GLY A 24 4.71 4.03 -45.85
N LEU A 25 5.14 3.86 -44.58
CA LEU A 25 4.62 4.63 -43.45
C LEU A 25 5.42 5.89 -43.10
N LEU A 26 6.74 5.93 -43.33
CA LEU A 26 7.58 7.01 -42.78
C LEU A 26 7.32 8.39 -43.40
N ASN A 27 7.04 8.44 -44.70
CA ASN A 27 6.92 9.71 -45.42
C ASN A 27 5.57 10.42 -45.19
N SER A 28 4.57 9.68 -44.69
CA SER A 28 3.22 10.19 -44.42
C SER A 28 2.85 10.17 -42.93
N SER A 29 3.73 9.68 -42.06
CA SER A 29 3.41 9.46 -40.65
C SER A 29 4.45 10.01 -39.68
N SER A 30 3.98 10.37 -38.50
CA SER A 30 4.76 10.62 -37.28
C SER A 30 4.60 9.41 -36.35
N PHE A 31 5.63 9.13 -35.55
CA PHE A 31 5.64 7.96 -34.66
C PHE A 31 5.72 8.39 -33.20
N LYS A 32 4.93 7.76 -32.35
CA LYS A 32 5.00 7.89 -30.90
C LYS A 32 5.18 6.53 -30.26
N LEU A 33 6.06 6.42 -29.29
CA LEU A 33 6.09 5.29 -28.38
C LEU A 33 5.13 5.57 -27.23
N VAL A 34 4.19 4.65 -27.02
CA VAL A 34 3.23 4.74 -25.92
C VAL A 34 3.40 3.51 -25.03
N ALA A 35 3.57 3.73 -23.73
CA ALA A 35 3.58 2.69 -22.72
C ALA A 35 2.57 3.01 -21.63
N LEU A 36 1.67 2.08 -21.33
CA LEU A 36 0.57 2.30 -20.37
C LEU A 36 0.98 2.16 -18.90
N GLY A 37 2.17 1.64 -18.63
CA GLY A 37 2.73 1.48 -17.29
C GLY A 37 4.03 0.67 -17.28
N ILE A 38 5.13 1.32 -16.89
CA ILE A 38 6.44 0.70 -16.69
C ILE A 38 6.91 1.07 -15.28
N ASN A 39 7.15 0.08 -14.42
CA ASN A 39 7.47 0.28 -13.01
C ASN A 39 8.91 -0.13 -12.67
N TYR A 40 9.74 0.69 -12.02
CA TYR A 40 9.45 2.02 -11.45
C TYR A 40 10.18 3.17 -12.17
N ASP A 41 11.49 3.03 -12.39
CA ASP A 41 12.31 3.98 -13.14
C ASP A 41 12.68 3.36 -14.50
N ALA A 42 12.28 4.02 -15.60
CA ALA A 42 12.43 3.51 -16.96
C ALA A 42 13.25 4.46 -17.84
N GLU A 43 14.30 3.95 -18.47
CA GLU A 43 15.01 4.61 -19.58
C GLU A 43 14.66 3.92 -20.91
N ILE A 44 14.27 4.70 -21.92
CA ILE A 44 13.75 4.19 -23.19
C ILE A 44 14.67 4.59 -24.34
N TYR A 45 15.00 3.62 -25.19
CA TYR A 45 15.85 3.81 -26.37
C TYR A 45 15.23 3.12 -27.57
N ILE A 46 15.41 3.69 -28.76
CA ILE A 46 15.18 3.03 -30.05
C ILE A 46 16.46 3.15 -30.88
N ASN A 47 16.96 2.03 -31.41
CA ASN A 47 18.21 1.98 -32.19
C ASN A 47 19.38 2.70 -31.48
N ASP A 48 19.50 2.48 -30.18
CA ASP A 48 20.47 3.13 -29.27
C ASP A 48 20.35 4.66 -29.13
N VAL A 49 19.36 5.30 -29.75
CA VAL A 49 18.98 6.69 -29.50
C VAL A 49 18.15 6.76 -28.22
N PHE A 50 18.60 7.57 -27.24
CA PHE A 50 17.85 7.83 -26.02
C PHE A 50 16.62 8.69 -26.32
N LEU A 51 15.44 8.19 -25.95
CA LEU A 51 14.17 8.89 -26.16
C LEU A 51 13.71 9.63 -24.91
N GLY A 52 13.93 9.06 -23.73
CA GLY A 52 13.47 9.68 -22.49
C GLY A 52 13.58 8.77 -21.27
N LYS A 53 13.32 9.40 -20.12
CA LYS A 53 13.28 8.77 -18.80
C LYS A 53 11.94 9.05 -18.13
N HIS A 54 11.36 8.05 -17.49
CA HIS A 54 10.11 8.19 -16.75
C HIS A 54 10.21 7.52 -15.38
N VAL A 55 9.62 8.16 -14.36
CA VAL A 55 9.56 7.68 -12.99
C VAL A 55 8.11 7.57 -12.55
N GLY A 56 7.67 6.37 -12.20
CA GLY A 56 6.30 6.07 -11.79
C GLY A 56 5.72 4.88 -12.54
N GLY A 57 5.20 3.90 -11.80
CA GLY A 57 4.81 2.61 -12.37
C GLY A 57 3.48 2.54 -13.14
N TYR A 58 2.59 3.47 -12.85
CA TYR A 58 1.16 3.32 -13.17
C TYR A 58 0.61 4.41 -14.10
N MET A 59 1.48 5.36 -14.49
CA MET A 59 1.19 6.45 -15.41
C MET A 59 1.56 6.06 -16.84
N MET A 60 0.91 6.74 -17.80
CA MET A 60 1.15 6.54 -19.21
C MET A 60 2.36 7.35 -19.65
N ILE A 61 3.22 6.74 -20.45
CA ILE A 61 4.37 7.38 -21.08
C ILE A 61 4.04 7.56 -22.55
N GLU A 62 4.05 8.81 -23.02
CA GLU A 62 4.00 9.13 -24.45
C GLU A 62 5.28 9.87 -24.84
N ILE A 63 6.07 9.29 -25.74
CA ILE A 63 7.29 9.92 -26.23
C ILE A 63 7.26 9.93 -27.76
N GLU A 64 7.42 11.11 -28.33
CA GLU A 64 7.58 11.26 -29.76
C GLU A 64 8.91 10.62 -30.21
N VAL A 65 8.87 9.83 -31.29
CA VAL A 65 10.07 9.23 -31.87
C VAL A 65 10.64 10.20 -32.89
N PRO A 66 11.88 10.72 -32.70
CA PRO A 66 12.46 11.69 -33.63
C PRO A 66 12.59 11.13 -35.04
N ASP A 67 12.41 11.99 -36.04
CA ASP A 67 12.63 11.66 -37.44
C ASP A 67 14.04 11.06 -37.63
N ASN A 68 14.16 10.04 -38.48
CA ASN A 68 15.38 9.24 -38.73
C ASN A 68 15.85 8.30 -37.61
N THR A 69 15.14 8.22 -36.47
CA THR A 69 15.47 7.23 -35.43
C THR A 69 15.16 5.81 -35.91
N LEU A 70 14.07 5.64 -36.67
CA LEU A 70 13.63 4.35 -37.21
C LEU A 70 14.26 4.07 -38.57
N GLN A 71 14.71 2.83 -38.76
CA GLN A 71 15.24 2.30 -40.01
C GLN A 71 14.13 1.60 -40.79
N LEU A 72 13.94 1.99 -42.05
CA LEU A 72 12.87 1.50 -42.90
C LEU A 72 13.18 0.16 -43.56
N GLY A 73 12.15 -0.68 -43.73
CA GLY A 73 12.27 -2.01 -44.34
C GLY A 73 13.24 -2.95 -43.61
N SER A 74 13.75 -2.49 -42.47
CA SER A 74 14.89 -3.04 -41.76
C SER A 74 14.52 -3.26 -40.30
N GLU A 75 15.34 -4.05 -39.63
CA GLU A 75 15.14 -4.35 -38.22
C GLU A 75 15.48 -3.14 -37.34
N ASN A 76 14.53 -2.74 -36.52
CA ASN A 76 14.67 -1.76 -35.45
C ASN A 76 14.72 -2.49 -34.11
N ALA A 77 15.31 -1.86 -33.10
CA ALA A 77 15.35 -2.40 -31.74
C ALA A 77 14.87 -1.35 -30.74
N VAL A 78 13.86 -1.72 -29.93
CA VAL A 78 13.49 -0.96 -28.73
C VAL A 78 14.17 -1.58 -27.51
N LYS A 79 14.87 -0.74 -26.75
CA LYS A 79 15.58 -1.12 -25.53
C LYS A 79 15.02 -0.30 -24.36
N ILE A 80 14.55 -1.00 -23.33
CA ILE A 80 13.99 -0.37 -22.13
C ILE A 80 14.73 -0.90 -20.92
N ILE A 81 15.29 0.02 -20.15
CA ILE A 81 16.03 -0.30 -18.94
C ILE A 81 15.14 0.08 -17.76
N VAL A 82 14.80 -0.90 -16.93
CA VAL A 82 13.93 -0.74 -15.77
C VAL A 82 14.73 -0.95 -14.51
N THR A 83 14.62 -0.01 -13.56
CA THR A 83 15.15 -0.13 -12.21
C THR A 83 14.02 0.01 -11.19
N ASN A 84 13.95 -0.90 -10.22
CA ASN A 84 12.95 -0.86 -9.16
C ASN A 84 13.60 -0.82 -7.78
N THR A 85 14.02 0.36 -7.36
CA THR A 85 14.55 0.62 -6.01
C THR A 85 13.82 1.79 -5.36
N PRO A 86 12.61 1.58 -4.81
CA PRO A 86 11.87 2.63 -4.13
C PRO A 86 12.65 3.20 -2.93
N SER A 87 12.57 4.51 -2.76
CA SER A 87 13.18 5.27 -1.68
C SER A 87 12.24 5.34 -0.47
N ALA A 88 12.79 5.56 0.72
CA ALA A 88 12.01 5.84 1.91
C ALA A 88 11.47 7.28 1.96
N ARG A 89 11.92 8.17 1.05
CA ARG A 89 11.53 9.61 1.05
C ARG A 89 11.15 10.16 -0.34
N SER A 90 11.84 9.71 -1.38
CA SER A 90 11.89 10.42 -2.67
C SER A 90 11.22 9.69 -3.85
N THR A 91 10.39 8.68 -3.59
CA THR A 91 9.64 7.94 -4.63
C THR A 91 8.17 7.86 -4.29
N LEU A 92 7.32 7.61 -5.30
CA LEU A 92 5.89 7.43 -5.11
C LEU A 92 5.42 6.19 -5.90
N PRO A 93 5.25 5.02 -5.28
CA PRO A 93 5.18 4.79 -3.83
C PRO A 93 6.53 4.88 -3.09
N LEU A 94 6.46 5.08 -1.78
CA LEU A 94 7.59 4.88 -0.88
C LEU A 94 7.95 3.39 -0.78
N ARG A 95 9.16 3.11 -0.29
CA ARG A 95 9.65 1.75 -0.05
C ARG A 95 8.68 0.90 0.78
N LYS A 96 8.56 -0.37 0.33
CA LYS A 96 7.80 -1.51 0.89
C LYS A 96 6.94 -1.19 2.12
N GLN A 97 5.64 -1.07 1.92
CA GLN A 97 4.65 -0.85 2.97
C GLN A 97 3.83 -2.11 3.25
N ILE A 98 3.35 -2.28 4.49
CA ILE A 98 2.38 -3.33 4.84
C ILE A 98 0.95 -2.89 4.45
N TRP A 99 0.08 -3.85 4.15
CA TRP A 99 -1.33 -3.63 3.77
C TRP A 99 -1.54 -2.84 2.47
N GLY A 100 -0.43 -2.52 1.80
CA GLY A 100 -0.39 -2.06 0.42
C GLY A 100 -0.52 -3.21 -0.56
N TRP A 101 -0.28 -2.90 -1.84
CA TRP A 101 -0.15 -3.86 -2.92
C TRP A 101 1.30 -4.36 -3.02
N ARG A 102 1.52 -5.41 -3.79
CA ARG A 102 2.86 -5.83 -4.22
C ARG A 102 3.34 -4.90 -5.33
N ASN A 103 4.40 -4.14 -5.08
CA ASN A 103 4.97 -3.20 -6.04
C ASN A 103 5.91 -3.90 -7.04
N TYR A 104 5.32 -4.67 -7.96
CA TYR A 104 6.05 -5.42 -8.97
C TYR A 104 6.85 -4.52 -9.91
N ALA A 105 8.08 -4.90 -10.23
CA ALA A 105 8.86 -4.26 -11.27
C ALA A 105 8.47 -4.78 -12.67
N GLY A 106 8.71 -3.97 -13.70
CA GLY A 106 8.65 -4.38 -15.10
C GLY A 106 7.81 -3.51 -16.01
N ILE A 107 7.63 -3.98 -17.24
CA ILE A 107 6.67 -3.40 -18.19
C ILE A 107 5.32 -4.03 -17.83
N LEU A 108 4.59 -3.37 -16.92
CA LEU A 108 3.40 -3.93 -16.28
C LEU A 108 2.20 -4.02 -17.24
N ARG A 109 2.11 -3.06 -18.17
CA ARG A 109 0.99 -2.88 -19.11
C ARG A 109 1.47 -2.76 -20.55
N ASP A 110 0.56 -2.56 -21.48
CA ASP A 110 0.87 -2.54 -22.91
C ASP A 110 1.91 -1.49 -23.29
N ILE A 111 2.72 -1.84 -24.29
CA ILE A 111 3.64 -0.94 -24.98
C ILE A 111 3.48 -1.12 -26.47
N TYR A 112 3.36 -0.02 -27.19
CA TYR A 112 3.16 -0.01 -28.63
C TYR A 112 3.76 1.25 -29.26
N ILE A 113 4.02 1.16 -30.57
CA ILE A 113 4.35 2.33 -31.39
C ILE A 113 3.06 2.72 -32.10
N MET A 114 2.62 3.94 -31.86
CA MET A 114 1.48 4.55 -32.51
C MET A 114 1.95 5.33 -33.73
N THR A 115 1.28 5.12 -34.86
CA THR A 115 1.47 5.88 -36.10
C THR A 115 0.37 6.92 -36.22
N ALA A 116 0.73 8.18 -36.38
CA ALA A 116 -0.18 9.27 -36.67
C ALA A 116 0.14 9.87 -38.04
N PRO A 117 -0.82 10.42 -38.79
CA PRO A 117 -0.52 11.22 -39.99
C PRO A 117 0.33 12.46 -39.65
N LYS A 118 0.92 13.13 -40.65
CA LYS A 118 1.73 14.37 -40.44
C LYS A 118 0.94 15.56 -39.90
N VAL A 119 -0.38 15.51 -39.94
CA VAL A 119 -1.27 16.41 -39.20
C VAL A 119 -2.19 15.55 -38.36
N TRP A 120 -2.11 15.66 -37.04
CA TRP A 120 -2.87 14.82 -36.13
C TRP A 120 -3.38 15.60 -34.92
N ILE A 121 -4.35 15.01 -34.24
CA ILE A 121 -4.87 15.51 -32.96
C ILE A 121 -3.98 14.94 -31.85
N ASP A 122 -3.17 15.78 -31.24
CA ASP A 122 -2.15 15.37 -30.28
C ASP A 122 -2.74 15.17 -28.88
N GLU A 123 -3.44 16.19 -28.39
CA GLU A 123 -4.11 16.21 -27.11
C GLU A 123 -5.56 16.66 -27.27
N GLN A 124 -6.44 16.15 -26.41
CA GLN A 124 -7.79 16.69 -26.28
C GLN A 124 -8.29 16.65 -24.84
N LYS A 125 -8.84 17.77 -24.40
CA LYS A 125 -9.62 17.89 -23.17
C LYS A 125 -11.10 17.84 -23.54
N ILE A 126 -11.80 16.82 -23.04
CA ILE A 126 -13.22 16.62 -23.29
C ILE A 126 -14.00 16.96 -22.01
N GLN A 127 -14.95 17.87 -22.12
CA GLN A 127 -15.87 18.21 -21.05
C GLN A 127 -17.30 17.92 -21.50
N THR A 128 -17.98 17.02 -20.78
CA THR A 128 -19.42 16.81 -20.94
C THR A 128 -20.17 17.61 -19.89
N GLY A 129 -21.31 18.18 -20.28
CA GLY A 129 -22.19 18.95 -19.41
C GLY A 129 -23.64 18.65 -19.69
N LEU A 130 -24.49 18.87 -18.69
CA LEU A 130 -25.94 18.76 -18.77
C LEU A 130 -26.56 20.06 -18.26
N ASP A 131 -27.69 20.46 -18.86
CA ASP A 131 -28.53 21.51 -18.31
C ASP A 131 -29.27 21.04 -17.04
N ARG A 132 -29.89 21.98 -16.32
CA ARG A 132 -30.56 21.67 -15.03
C ARG A 132 -31.69 20.66 -15.16
N ASP A 133 -32.38 20.66 -16.30
CA ASP A 133 -33.50 19.76 -16.55
C ASP A 133 -33.07 18.42 -17.20
N LEU A 134 -31.76 18.24 -17.43
CA LEU A 134 -31.15 17.05 -18.06
C LEU A 134 -31.64 16.77 -19.50
N LYS A 135 -32.19 17.78 -20.18
CA LYS A 135 -32.74 17.69 -21.54
C LYS A 135 -31.77 18.13 -22.62
N GLN A 136 -30.66 18.77 -22.27
CA GLN A 136 -29.65 19.19 -23.22
C GLN A 136 -28.26 18.82 -22.71
N GLY A 137 -27.58 17.98 -23.49
CA GLY A 137 -26.17 17.65 -23.29
C GLY A 137 -25.28 18.55 -24.12
N THR A 138 -24.15 18.99 -23.56
CA THR A 138 -23.10 19.71 -24.28
C THR A 138 -21.81 18.92 -24.20
N VAL A 139 -21.07 18.84 -25.30
CA VAL A 139 -19.68 18.36 -25.31
C VAL A 139 -18.80 19.48 -25.82
N ARG A 140 -17.87 19.93 -24.98
CA ARG A 140 -16.82 20.88 -25.33
C ARG A 140 -15.52 20.13 -25.48
N VAL A 141 -14.83 20.37 -26.58
CA VAL A 141 -13.51 19.81 -26.86
C VAL A 141 -12.53 20.95 -27.05
N GLU A 142 -11.45 20.92 -26.28
CA GLU A 142 -10.26 21.73 -26.49
C GLU A 142 -9.16 20.77 -26.96
N ALA A 143 -8.73 20.90 -28.21
CA ALA A 143 -7.77 20.01 -28.83
C ALA A 143 -6.53 20.78 -29.28
N VAL A 144 -5.39 20.09 -29.34
CA VAL A 144 -4.16 20.58 -29.96
C VAL A 144 -3.93 19.79 -31.24
N VAL A 145 -3.92 20.48 -32.37
CA VAL A 145 -3.56 19.89 -33.67
C VAL A 145 -2.07 20.13 -33.89
N ASN A 146 -1.32 19.04 -34.04
CA ASN A 146 0.11 19.08 -34.34
C ASN A 146 0.34 18.81 -35.84
N SER A 147 1.38 19.42 -36.39
CA SER A 147 1.72 19.38 -37.82
C SER A 147 3.23 19.30 -38.07
N LYS A 148 3.95 18.60 -37.20
CA LYS A 148 5.41 18.48 -37.28
C LYS A 148 5.87 17.78 -38.56
N SER A 149 6.95 18.31 -39.14
CA SER A 149 7.57 17.84 -40.37
C SER A 149 6.61 17.79 -41.57
N LEU A 150 5.50 18.53 -41.52
CA LEU A 150 4.51 18.61 -42.60
C LEU A 150 5.10 19.18 -43.90
N GLU A 151 6.13 20.04 -43.80
CA GLU A 151 6.87 20.55 -44.96
C GLU A 151 7.53 19.45 -45.80
N GLN A 152 8.01 18.40 -45.14
CA GLN A 152 8.74 17.29 -45.76
C GLN A 152 7.81 16.19 -46.29
N ALA A 153 6.53 16.24 -45.92
CA ALA A 153 5.55 15.28 -46.39
C ALA A 153 5.30 15.49 -47.89
N GLU A 154 5.24 14.43 -48.69
CA GLU A 154 4.95 14.53 -50.13
C GLU A 154 3.58 13.92 -50.50
N ASP A 155 2.89 13.33 -49.53
CA ASP A 155 1.59 12.73 -49.78
C ASP A 155 0.51 13.78 -50.13
N SER A 156 -0.50 13.34 -50.90
CA SER A 156 -1.55 14.22 -51.41
C SER A 156 -2.44 14.83 -50.32
N VAL A 157 -2.53 14.20 -49.15
CA VAL A 157 -3.33 14.68 -48.01
C VAL A 157 -2.58 15.82 -47.30
N SER A 158 -1.30 15.62 -47.04
CA SER A 158 -0.38 16.57 -46.41
C SER A 158 -0.12 17.80 -47.28
N LEU A 159 0.01 17.64 -48.61
CA LEU A 159 0.07 18.76 -49.56
C LEU A 159 -1.19 19.62 -49.51
N ARG A 160 -2.37 19.00 -49.40
CA ARG A 160 -3.64 19.71 -49.31
C ARG A 160 -3.91 20.26 -47.91
N ALA A 161 -3.40 19.64 -46.85
CA ALA A 161 -3.48 20.20 -45.52
C ALA A 161 -2.72 21.54 -45.42
N ARG A 162 -1.61 21.68 -46.15
CA ARG A 162 -0.82 22.93 -46.24
C ARG A 162 -1.51 24.04 -47.04
N ASN A 163 -2.13 23.68 -48.17
CA ASN A 163 -2.57 24.65 -49.18
C ASN A 163 -4.10 24.74 -49.32
N GLY A 164 -4.84 23.84 -48.70
CA GLY A 164 -6.29 23.67 -48.84
C GLY A 164 -7.07 24.16 -47.64
N GLN A 165 -8.40 24.16 -47.77
CA GLN A 165 -9.31 24.48 -46.67
C GLN A 165 -9.45 23.25 -45.76
N THR A 166 -8.95 23.36 -44.54
CA THR A 166 -9.11 22.34 -43.51
C THR A 166 -10.11 22.77 -42.45
N SER A 167 -10.76 21.80 -41.83
CA SER A 167 -11.71 22.06 -40.75
C SER A 167 -11.64 21.00 -39.68
N PHE A 168 -11.94 21.40 -38.45
CA PHE A 168 -12.10 20.52 -37.31
C PHE A 168 -13.59 20.32 -37.02
N VAL A 169 -14.01 19.07 -36.87
CA VAL A 169 -15.41 18.68 -36.69
C VAL A 169 -15.53 17.66 -35.57
N LEU A 170 -16.53 17.84 -34.72
CA LEU A 170 -16.94 16.83 -33.73
C LEU A 170 -18.14 16.06 -34.26
N GLU A 171 -18.10 14.75 -34.12
CA GLU A 171 -19.22 13.85 -34.41
C GLU A 171 -19.49 12.97 -33.19
N LEU A 172 -20.74 12.93 -32.74
CA LEU A 172 -21.17 12.12 -31.61
C LEU A 172 -22.02 10.95 -32.09
N VAL A 173 -21.57 9.74 -31.79
CA VAL A 173 -22.18 8.48 -32.22
C VAL A 173 -22.65 7.69 -31.01
N GLU A 174 -23.86 7.17 -31.02
CA GLU A 174 -24.30 6.22 -30.00
C GLU A 174 -23.47 4.93 -30.07
N LYS A 175 -22.84 4.52 -28.96
CA LYS A 175 -21.85 3.43 -28.96
C LYS A 175 -22.44 2.09 -29.40
N TYR A 176 -23.66 1.77 -28.98
CA TYR A 176 -24.27 0.45 -29.20
C TYR A 176 -25.07 0.36 -30.52
N SER A 177 -25.69 1.45 -30.96
CA SER A 177 -26.45 1.48 -32.22
C SER A 177 -25.60 1.88 -33.42
N GLY A 178 -24.48 2.59 -33.20
CA GLY A 178 -23.62 3.12 -34.26
C GLY A 178 -24.21 4.34 -34.99
N VAL A 179 -25.33 4.89 -34.51
CA VAL A 179 -26.01 6.01 -35.15
C VAL A 179 -25.38 7.33 -34.72
N THR A 180 -25.04 8.18 -35.70
CA THR A 180 -24.61 9.57 -35.46
C THR A 180 -25.81 10.40 -35.01
N VAL A 181 -25.73 10.99 -33.82
CA VAL A 181 -26.84 11.71 -33.18
C VAL A 181 -26.63 13.22 -33.10
N ALA A 182 -25.38 13.68 -33.20
CA ALA A 182 -25.04 15.10 -33.21
C ALA A 182 -23.72 15.34 -33.94
N GLN A 183 -23.57 16.54 -34.51
CA GLN A 183 -22.36 17.01 -35.17
C GLN A 183 -22.16 18.50 -34.88
N SER A 184 -20.92 18.95 -34.68
CA SER A 184 -20.62 20.38 -34.55
C SER A 184 -20.66 21.08 -35.91
N THR A 185 -20.78 22.40 -35.88
CA THR A 185 -20.38 23.21 -37.05
C THR A 185 -18.89 22.99 -37.33
N PRO A 186 -18.46 22.86 -38.60
CA PRO A 186 -17.05 22.79 -38.93
C PRO A 186 -16.32 24.08 -38.54
N VAL A 187 -15.25 23.94 -37.77
CA VAL A 187 -14.36 25.05 -37.41
C VAL A 187 -13.24 25.11 -38.44
N ALA A 188 -13.17 26.17 -39.22
CA ALA A 188 -12.08 26.34 -40.17
C ALA A 188 -10.74 26.44 -39.43
N VAL A 189 -9.75 25.64 -39.84
CA VAL A 189 -8.41 25.62 -39.24
C VAL A 189 -7.38 25.95 -40.32
N SER A 190 -6.31 26.63 -39.92
CA SER A 190 -5.19 26.94 -40.82
C SER A 190 -3.96 26.23 -40.29
N ILE A 191 -3.61 25.12 -40.92
CA ILE A 191 -2.49 24.27 -40.49
C ILE A 191 -1.21 24.85 -41.08
N GLN A 192 -0.38 25.42 -40.21
CA GLN A 192 0.97 25.85 -40.56
C GLN A 192 1.96 24.76 -40.17
N PRO A 193 2.92 24.39 -41.04
CA PRO A 193 3.91 23.39 -40.70
C PRO A 193 4.66 23.71 -39.40
N ASN A 194 5.00 22.66 -38.65
CA ASN A 194 5.80 22.75 -37.43
C ASN A 194 5.22 23.69 -36.36
N ARG A 195 3.90 23.85 -36.32
CA ARG A 195 3.21 24.61 -35.28
C ARG A 195 2.07 23.82 -34.68
N ASP A 196 1.96 23.93 -33.36
CA ASP A 196 0.80 23.49 -32.61
C ASP A 196 -0.33 24.51 -32.78
N LEU A 197 -1.52 24.01 -33.11
CA LEU A 197 -2.71 24.82 -33.28
C LEU A 197 -3.76 24.40 -32.22
N PRO A 198 -4.03 25.24 -31.21
CA PRO A 198 -5.16 25.02 -30.32
C PRO A 198 -6.47 25.25 -31.08
N VAL A 199 -7.40 24.30 -30.96
CA VAL A 199 -8.73 24.34 -31.58
C VAL A 199 -9.78 24.07 -30.52
N GLN A 200 -10.87 24.83 -30.55
CA GLN A 200 -12.03 24.59 -29.69
C GLN A 200 -13.27 24.35 -30.53
N ALA A 201 -14.03 23.33 -30.17
CA ALA A 201 -15.32 23.05 -30.78
C ALA A 201 -16.32 22.57 -29.72
N THR A 202 -17.59 22.87 -29.97
CA THR A 202 -18.69 22.49 -29.08
C THR A 202 -19.79 21.86 -29.91
N LEU A 203 -20.41 20.81 -29.38
CA LEU A 203 -21.62 20.21 -29.92
C LEU A 203 -22.69 20.10 -28.83
N THR A 204 -23.95 20.17 -29.23
CA THR A 204 -25.11 20.03 -28.35
C THR A 204 -25.97 18.86 -28.80
N LEU A 205 -26.48 18.08 -27.84
CA LEU A 205 -27.40 16.97 -28.08
C LEU A 205 -28.69 17.21 -27.27
N ASN A 206 -29.84 17.18 -27.94
CA ASN A 206 -31.13 17.25 -27.28
C ASN A 206 -31.55 15.86 -26.78
N ASN A 207 -32.09 15.81 -25.56
CA ASN A 207 -32.51 14.61 -24.84
C ASN A 207 -31.44 13.49 -24.84
N PRO A 208 -30.24 13.74 -24.28
CA PRO A 208 -29.18 12.74 -24.23
C PRO A 208 -29.63 11.52 -23.40
N LYS A 209 -29.21 10.32 -23.81
CA LYS A 209 -29.29 9.12 -22.97
C LYS A 209 -28.24 9.25 -21.86
N LEU A 210 -28.71 9.26 -20.61
CA LEU A 210 -27.85 9.53 -19.46
C LEU A 210 -27.11 8.27 -19.01
N TRP A 211 -25.85 8.44 -18.64
CA TRP A 211 -25.04 7.39 -18.03
C TRP A 211 -25.32 7.31 -16.52
N SER A 212 -25.50 6.09 -16.02
CA SER A 212 -25.60 5.73 -14.59
C SER A 212 -25.18 4.28 -14.41
N PRO A 213 -24.91 3.81 -13.17
CA PRO A 213 -24.63 2.40 -12.93
C PRO A 213 -25.73 1.45 -13.40
N GLU A 214 -26.99 1.89 -13.35
CA GLU A 214 -28.16 1.13 -13.78
C GLU A 214 -28.37 1.20 -15.30
N ASN A 215 -28.06 2.35 -15.91
CA ASN A 215 -28.18 2.61 -17.35
C ASN A 215 -26.84 3.12 -17.90
N PRO A 216 -25.88 2.25 -18.24
CA PRO A 216 -24.54 2.64 -18.70
C PRO A 216 -24.52 3.05 -20.17
N GLU A 217 -25.31 4.06 -20.52
CA GLU A 217 -25.41 4.62 -21.87
C GLU A 217 -24.14 5.38 -22.25
N LEU A 218 -23.58 5.04 -23.42
CA LEU A 218 -22.30 5.57 -23.87
C LEU A 218 -22.39 6.08 -25.30
N TYR A 219 -21.60 7.12 -25.56
CA TYR A 219 -21.37 7.67 -26.88
C TYR A 219 -19.89 7.54 -27.25
N VAL A 220 -19.61 7.54 -28.55
CA VAL A 220 -18.28 7.68 -29.11
C VAL A 220 -18.19 9.08 -29.69
N LEU A 221 -17.37 9.92 -29.08
CA LEU A 221 -16.99 11.22 -29.60
C LEU A 221 -15.83 11.03 -30.58
N LYS A 222 -16.04 11.44 -31.84
CA LYS A 222 -15.03 11.45 -32.89
C LYS A 222 -14.65 12.89 -33.19
N SER A 223 -13.42 13.25 -32.86
CA SER A 223 -12.80 14.51 -33.27
C SER A 223 -12.10 14.28 -34.59
N LYS A 224 -12.46 15.03 -35.64
CA LYS A 224 -11.94 14.81 -37.01
C LYS A 224 -11.30 16.07 -37.56
N ILE A 225 -10.15 15.89 -38.20
CA ILE A 225 -9.56 16.90 -39.08
C ILE A 225 -9.94 16.52 -40.51
N LEU A 226 -10.62 17.42 -41.21
CA LEU A 226 -11.07 17.23 -42.57
C LEU A 226 -10.33 18.18 -43.50
N VAL A 227 -10.02 17.73 -44.70
CA VAL A 227 -9.53 18.57 -45.81
C VAL A 227 -10.50 18.50 -46.98
N GLN A 228 -10.74 19.65 -47.60
CA GLN A 228 -11.58 19.73 -48.79
C GLN A 228 -10.81 19.29 -50.05
N GLU A 229 -11.41 18.37 -50.81
CA GLU A 229 -10.92 17.88 -52.09
C GLU A 229 -12.01 18.12 -53.16
N GLY A 230 -12.01 19.34 -53.72
CA GLY A 230 -13.06 19.78 -54.65
C GLY A 230 -14.43 19.87 -53.96
N ARG A 231 -15.36 18.98 -54.35
CA ARG A 231 -16.70 18.84 -53.73
C ARG A 231 -16.76 17.78 -52.62
N GLN A 232 -15.69 17.03 -52.41
CA GLN A 232 -15.61 15.99 -51.39
C GLN A 232 -14.79 16.46 -50.19
N THR A 233 -15.00 15.85 -49.04
CA THR A 233 -14.18 16.03 -47.85
C THR A 233 -13.48 14.72 -47.53
N ARG A 234 -12.20 14.79 -47.18
CA ARG A 234 -11.39 13.64 -46.78
C ARG A 234 -10.93 13.82 -45.33
N VAL A 235 -11.02 12.75 -44.54
CA VAL A 235 -10.50 12.73 -43.17
C VAL A 235 -8.98 12.62 -43.23
N ILE A 236 -8.29 13.54 -42.54
CA ILE A 236 -6.84 13.49 -42.32
C ILE A 236 -6.55 12.62 -41.10
N ASP A 237 -7.19 12.95 -39.98
CA ASP A 237 -7.05 12.24 -38.71
C ASP A 237 -8.41 12.14 -37.98
N GLU A 238 -8.58 11.07 -37.20
CA GLU A 238 -9.76 10.83 -36.36
C GLU A 238 -9.31 10.36 -34.97
N TYR A 239 -9.66 11.13 -33.95
CA TYR A 239 -9.44 10.77 -32.57
C TYR A 239 -10.78 10.40 -31.93
N ALA A 240 -10.94 9.12 -31.56
CA ALA A 240 -12.16 8.61 -30.94
C ALA A 240 -12.00 8.35 -29.43
N ARG A 241 -12.98 8.80 -28.63
CA ARG A 241 -13.10 8.48 -27.19
C ARG A 241 -14.54 8.17 -26.79
N ASN A 242 -14.69 7.26 -25.83
CA ASN A 242 -15.99 7.04 -25.22
C ASN A 242 -16.29 8.18 -24.24
N VAL A 243 -17.51 8.68 -24.27
CA VAL A 243 -18.03 9.71 -23.37
C VAL A 243 -19.41 9.30 -22.88
N GLY A 244 -19.83 9.90 -21.77
CA GLY A 244 -21.17 9.74 -21.23
C GLY A 244 -21.68 11.05 -20.64
N PHE A 245 -23.00 11.23 -20.66
CA PHE A 245 -23.65 12.36 -20.01
C PHE A 245 -24.10 11.94 -18.63
N VAL A 246 -23.46 12.49 -17.60
CA VAL A 246 -23.80 12.25 -16.21
C VAL A 246 -23.69 13.56 -15.44
N SER A 247 -24.69 13.87 -14.63
CA SER A 247 -24.60 14.95 -13.64
C SER A 247 -24.29 14.34 -12.28
N VAL A 248 -23.24 14.83 -11.62
CA VAL A 248 -22.88 14.44 -10.25
C VAL A 248 -22.86 15.70 -9.39
N GLU A 249 -23.75 15.73 -8.40
CA GLU A 249 -23.86 16.82 -7.46
C GLU A 249 -23.69 16.30 -6.03
N LEU A 250 -23.08 17.12 -5.18
CA LEU A 250 -23.02 16.87 -3.75
C LEU A 250 -24.04 17.78 -3.07
N ARG A 251 -25.04 17.16 -2.43
CA ARG A 251 -26.11 17.89 -1.74
C ARG A 251 -26.44 17.22 -0.43
N GLU A 252 -26.46 18.00 0.66
CA GLU A 252 -26.86 17.53 2.00
C GLU A 252 -26.09 16.27 2.44
N GLY A 253 -24.78 16.23 2.18
CA GLY A 253 -23.93 15.08 2.49
C GLY A 253 -24.20 13.82 1.66
N ARG A 254 -24.75 13.95 0.44
CA ARG A 254 -25.11 12.85 -0.47
C ARG A 254 -24.57 13.06 -1.87
N PHE A 255 -24.37 11.95 -2.58
CA PHE A 255 -24.25 11.93 -4.03
C PHE A 255 -25.65 11.98 -4.66
N ILE A 256 -25.86 12.97 -5.51
CA ILE A 256 -27.02 13.07 -6.39
C ILE A 256 -26.51 12.85 -7.81
N VAL A 257 -26.96 11.77 -8.45
CA VAL A 257 -26.58 11.41 -9.82
C VAL A 257 -27.81 11.48 -10.69
N ASN A 258 -27.76 12.31 -11.74
CA ASN A 258 -28.89 12.57 -12.64
C ASN A 258 -30.19 12.91 -11.85
N GLY A 259 -30.07 13.75 -10.82
CA GLY A 259 -31.18 14.16 -9.95
C GLY A 259 -31.63 13.14 -8.89
N SER A 260 -31.06 11.93 -8.87
CA SER A 260 -31.43 10.86 -7.94
C SER A 260 -30.35 10.60 -6.90
N ARG A 261 -30.76 10.35 -5.66
CA ARG A 261 -29.81 10.02 -4.58
C ARG A 261 -29.18 8.64 -4.80
N VAL A 262 -27.85 8.59 -4.71
CA VAL A 262 -27.06 7.35 -4.78
C VAL A 262 -26.34 7.10 -3.47
N THR A 263 -26.30 5.83 -3.05
CA THR A 263 -25.44 5.34 -1.97
C THR A 263 -24.44 4.36 -2.58
N LEU A 264 -23.16 4.49 -2.25
CA LEU A 264 -22.12 3.64 -2.82
C LEU A 264 -22.01 2.31 -2.07
N ASN A 265 -22.36 1.23 -2.76
CA ASN A 265 -22.08 -0.15 -2.37
C ASN A 265 -20.79 -0.57 -3.07
N GLY A 266 -19.67 -0.22 -2.46
CA GLY A 266 -18.36 -0.28 -3.06
C GLY A 266 -17.57 -1.55 -2.74
N ILE A 267 -16.59 -1.83 -3.59
CA ILE A 267 -15.58 -2.88 -3.37
C ILE A 267 -14.19 -2.35 -3.76
N LEU A 268 -13.16 -2.74 -3.01
CA LEU A 268 -11.77 -2.44 -3.34
C LEU A 268 -11.23 -3.52 -4.29
N TRP A 269 -10.61 -3.12 -5.39
CA TRP A 269 -9.98 -4.03 -6.35
C TRP A 269 -8.46 -3.79 -6.44
N HIS A 270 -7.68 -4.87 -6.41
CA HIS A 270 -6.23 -4.85 -6.58
C HIS A 270 -5.82 -5.45 -7.94
N GLU A 271 -4.90 -4.78 -8.63
CA GLU A 271 -4.30 -5.24 -9.89
C GLU A 271 -3.26 -6.34 -9.61
N ASP A 272 -3.72 -7.55 -9.27
CA ASP A 272 -2.83 -8.67 -8.93
C ASP A 272 -3.46 -10.04 -9.25
N SER A 273 -2.67 -10.97 -9.76
CA SER A 273 -3.10 -12.34 -10.08
C SER A 273 -2.02 -13.39 -9.81
N PRO A 274 -2.40 -14.64 -9.49
CA PRO A 274 -1.43 -15.70 -9.24
C PRO A 274 -0.48 -15.97 -10.42
N GLU A 275 -0.97 -15.83 -11.65
CA GLU A 275 -0.24 -16.22 -12.86
C GLU A 275 0.65 -15.10 -13.41
N TYR A 276 0.20 -13.84 -13.32
CA TYR A 276 0.85 -12.71 -14.00
C TYR A 276 1.23 -11.55 -13.07
N GLY A 277 1.01 -11.66 -11.76
CA GLY A 277 1.15 -10.53 -10.84
C GLY A 277 0.25 -9.38 -11.29
N ALA A 278 0.82 -8.16 -11.40
CA ALA A 278 0.12 -6.97 -11.89
C ALA A 278 -0.08 -6.91 -13.42
N SER A 279 0.47 -7.84 -14.20
CA SER A 279 0.31 -7.86 -15.66
C SER A 279 -0.94 -8.62 -16.09
N LEU A 280 -2.11 -8.15 -15.63
CA LEU A 280 -3.40 -8.82 -15.86
C LEU A 280 -3.79 -8.86 -17.35
N THR A 281 -4.45 -9.95 -17.76
CA THR A 281 -5.08 -10.03 -19.08
C THR A 281 -6.41 -9.27 -19.12
N TYR A 282 -6.80 -8.78 -20.30
CA TYR A 282 -8.10 -8.14 -20.50
C TYR A 282 -9.28 -9.05 -20.12
N GLU A 283 -9.18 -10.34 -20.45
CA GLU A 283 -10.19 -11.33 -20.09
C GLU A 283 -10.34 -11.45 -18.56
N ARG A 284 -9.23 -11.45 -17.81
CA ARG A 284 -9.28 -11.49 -16.35
C ARG A 284 -9.91 -10.23 -15.77
N MET A 285 -9.56 -9.05 -16.30
CA MET A 285 -10.18 -7.80 -15.89
C MET A 285 -11.69 -7.80 -16.11
N GLU A 286 -12.17 -8.25 -17.28
CA GLU A 286 -13.59 -8.30 -17.61
C GLU A 286 -14.35 -9.33 -16.75
N LYS A 287 -13.75 -10.49 -16.47
CA LYS A 287 -14.32 -11.47 -15.52
C LYS A 287 -14.44 -10.93 -14.10
N ASP A 288 -13.40 -10.24 -13.61
CA ASP A 288 -13.42 -9.63 -12.27
C ASP A 288 -14.55 -8.57 -12.20
N VAL A 289 -14.67 -7.69 -13.20
CA VAL A 289 -15.74 -6.67 -13.27
C VAL A 289 -17.14 -7.30 -13.37
N ALA A 290 -17.31 -8.33 -14.19
CA ALA A 290 -18.59 -9.02 -14.32
C ALA A 290 -19.04 -9.66 -13.00
N LEU A 291 -18.10 -10.26 -12.23
CA LEU A 291 -18.37 -10.78 -10.90
C LEU A 291 -18.74 -9.66 -9.92
N ILE A 292 -17.97 -8.57 -9.89
CA ILE A 292 -18.25 -7.40 -9.05
C ILE A 292 -19.66 -6.83 -9.33
N LYS A 293 -20.02 -6.67 -10.61
CA LYS A 293 -21.36 -6.19 -10.99
C LYS A 293 -22.46 -7.17 -10.59
N THR A 294 -22.25 -8.48 -10.80
CA THR A 294 -23.20 -9.53 -10.41
C THR A 294 -23.38 -9.64 -8.89
N MET A 295 -22.35 -9.28 -8.11
CA MET A 295 -22.42 -9.16 -6.66
C MET A 295 -23.34 -8.00 -6.22
N GLY A 296 -23.72 -7.08 -7.11
CA GLY A 296 -24.55 -5.93 -6.77
C GLY A 296 -23.77 -4.69 -6.34
N ALA A 297 -22.44 -4.68 -6.51
CA ALA A 297 -21.67 -3.47 -6.29
C ALA A 297 -22.00 -2.44 -7.37
N ASN A 298 -22.03 -1.15 -7.00
CA ASN A 298 -22.20 -0.04 -7.94
C ASN A 298 -20.95 0.85 -8.04
N ALA A 299 -19.92 0.58 -7.25
CA ALA A 299 -18.66 1.32 -7.28
C ALA A 299 -17.44 0.41 -7.06
N ILE A 300 -16.34 0.73 -7.73
CA ILE A 300 -15.02 0.14 -7.49
C ILE A 300 -14.09 1.25 -7.02
N ARG A 301 -13.34 0.98 -5.97
CA ARG A 301 -12.19 1.79 -5.57
C ARG A 301 -10.91 1.13 -6.06
N PHE A 302 -10.15 1.87 -6.85
CA PHE A 302 -8.85 1.49 -7.37
C PHE A 302 -7.76 1.98 -6.44
N ALA A 303 -7.60 1.28 -5.31
CA ALA A 303 -6.54 1.54 -4.36
C ALA A 303 -5.32 0.63 -4.69
N PHE A 304 -4.10 1.13 -4.77
CA PHE A 304 -3.65 2.48 -4.39
C PHE A 304 -3.05 3.24 -5.56
N HIS A 305 -3.35 2.85 -6.78
CA HIS A 305 -2.80 3.50 -7.97
C HIS A 305 -3.87 3.50 -9.07
N PRO A 306 -3.72 4.36 -10.09
CA PRO A 306 -4.65 4.34 -11.20
C PRO A 306 -4.65 2.96 -11.85
N PRO A 307 -5.82 2.40 -12.20
CA PRO A 307 -5.89 1.09 -12.82
C PRO A 307 -5.47 1.18 -14.28
N HIS A 308 -5.41 0.02 -14.94
CA HIS A 308 -5.32 -0.05 -16.38
C HIS A 308 -6.48 0.74 -17.05
N PRO A 309 -6.26 1.56 -18.10
CA PRO A 309 -7.35 2.30 -18.76
C PRO A 309 -8.51 1.42 -19.24
N TYR A 310 -8.21 0.20 -19.69
CA TYR A 310 -9.23 -0.82 -20.01
C TYR A 310 -10.17 -1.13 -18.83
N MET A 311 -9.70 -1.11 -17.59
CA MET A 311 -10.53 -1.32 -16.41
C MET A 311 -11.55 -0.19 -16.20
N LEU A 312 -11.15 1.07 -16.46
CA LEU A 312 -12.08 2.21 -16.41
C LEU A 312 -13.11 2.16 -17.54
N ASN A 313 -12.69 1.66 -18.71
CA ASN A 313 -13.58 1.37 -19.83
C ASN A 313 -14.63 0.31 -19.45
N LEU A 314 -14.21 -0.77 -18.79
CA LEU A 314 -15.11 -1.80 -18.27
C LEU A 314 -16.08 -1.22 -17.23
N CYS A 315 -15.62 -0.37 -16.30
CA CYS A 315 -16.50 0.31 -15.36
C CYS A 315 -17.57 1.16 -16.07
N SER A 316 -17.18 1.90 -17.11
CA SER A 316 -18.11 2.69 -17.92
C SER A 316 -19.12 1.80 -18.66
N ARG A 317 -18.68 0.67 -19.22
CA ARG A 317 -19.54 -0.28 -19.96
C ARG A 317 -20.50 -1.08 -19.07
N TYR A 318 -20.04 -1.54 -17.92
CA TYR A 318 -20.81 -2.36 -16.98
C TYR A 318 -21.65 -1.53 -16.00
N GLY A 319 -21.48 -0.20 -15.99
CA GLY A 319 -22.17 0.69 -15.08
C GLY A 319 -21.66 0.53 -13.64
N LEU A 320 -20.42 0.96 -13.40
CA LEU A 320 -19.81 1.02 -12.08
C LEU A 320 -19.13 2.38 -11.93
N PHE A 321 -19.34 3.05 -10.80
CA PHE A 321 -18.54 4.21 -10.43
C PHE A 321 -17.09 3.79 -10.15
N ALA A 322 -16.15 4.65 -10.46
CA ALA A 322 -14.73 4.48 -10.19
C ALA A 322 -14.24 5.59 -9.25
N LEU A 323 -13.60 5.19 -8.16
CA LEU A 323 -12.76 6.06 -7.34
C LEU A 323 -11.31 5.72 -7.68
N VAL A 324 -10.56 6.70 -8.20
CA VAL A 324 -9.21 6.50 -8.74
C VAL A 324 -8.23 7.37 -7.96
N GLU A 325 -7.16 6.78 -7.43
CA GLU A 325 -6.20 7.50 -6.57
C GLU A 325 -4.74 7.31 -6.98
N ILE A 326 -3.90 8.28 -6.61
CA ILE A 326 -2.44 8.21 -6.77
C ILE A 326 -1.78 7.36 -5.65
N PRO A 327 -0.56 6.80 -5.87
CA PRO A 327 0.13 5.91 -4.93
C PRO A 327 0.75 6.55 -3.68
N ALA A 328 0.11 7.58 -3.13
CA ALA A 328 0.45 8.19 -1.85
C ALA A 328 -0.15 7.42 -0.68
N TRP A 329 0.42 6.24 -0.39
CA TRP A 329 0.00 5.34 0.69
C TRP A 329 0.95 5.37 1.88
N ASN A 330 0.40 5.53 3.10
CA ASN A 330 1.14 5.37 4.36
C ASN A 330 2.33 6.34 4.51
N ILE A 331 2.07 7.62 4.24
CA ILE A 331 3.10 8.67 4.19
C ILE A 331 3.18 9.44 5.52
N PRO A 332 4.34 9.43 6.22
CA PRO A 332 4.57 10.28 7.39
C PRO A 332 4.50 11.79 7.08
N GLY A 333 4.09 12.59 8.07
CA GLY A 333 3.97 14.04 7.95
C GLY A 333 5.28 14.75 7.56
N ASP A 334 6.42 14.29 8.09
CA ASP A 334 7.74 14.85 7.75
C ASP A 334 8.06 14.72 6.25
N ILE A 335 7.60 13.64 5.59
CA ILE A 335 7.84 13.37 4.17
C ILE A 335 6.81 14.11 3.30
N LEU A 336 5.55 14.20 3.74
CA LEU A 336 4.52 15.01 3.06
C LEU A 336 4.93 16.47 2.88
N GLY A 337 5.67 17.01 3.85
CA GLY A 337 6.18 18.38 3.80
C GLY A 337 7.38 18.59 2.88
N GLU A 338 7.96 17.54 2.29
CA GLU A 338 9.11 17.67 1.38
C GLU A 338 8.65 18.12 -0.01
N GLU A 339 9.23 19.22 -0.53
CA GLU A 339 8.92 19.74 -1.87
C GLU A 339 9.07 18.68 -2.97
N SER A 340 10.11 17.84 -2.88
CA SER A 340 10.32 16.76 -3.85
C SER A 340 9.19 15.74 -3.85
N PHE A 341 8.60 15.43 -2.68
CA PHE A 341 7.47 14.52 -2.60
C PHE A 341 6.21 15.15 -3.20
N GLN A 342 5.92 16.40 -2.81
CA GLN A 342 4.75 17.12 -3.30
C GLN A 342 4.77 17.32 -4.82
N ALA A 343 5.92 17.67 -5.39
CA ALA A 343 6.09 17.84 -6.83
C ALA A 343 5.83 16.54 -7.61
N ILE A 344 6.30 15.39 -7.09
CA ILE A 344 6.03 14.07 -7.70
C ILE A 344 4.54 13.73 -7.64
N ALA A 345 3.90 13.95 -6.48
CA ALA A 345 2.46 13.69 -6.32
C ALA A 345 1.60 14.59 -7.21
N GLU A 346 1.98 15.87 -7.36
CA GLU A 346 1.33 16.82 -8.25
C GLU A 346 1.44 16.40 -9.73
N ALA A 347 2.64 16.01 -10.18
CA ALA A 347 2.82 15.49 -11.54
C ALA A 347 1.95 14.25 -11.79
N MET A 348 1.96 13.29 -10.86
CA MET A 348 1.16 12.05 -10.98
C MET A 348 -0.34 12.31 -11.00
N VAL A 349 -0.87 13.27 -10.22
CA VAL A 349 -2.31 13.56 -10.23
C VAL A 349 -2.73 14.22 -11.54
N VAL A 350 -1.88 15.10 -12.09
CA VAL A 350 -2.11 15.76 -13.38
C VAL A 350 -2.10 14.73 -14.51
N GLU A 351 -1.10 13.85 -14.56
CA GLU A 351 -1.00 12.76 -15.54
C GLU A 351 -2.21 11.81 -15.48
N MET A 352 -2.61 11.41 -14.27
CA MET A 352 -3.79 10.56 -14.05
C MET A 352 -5.06 11.22 -14.62
N ILE A 353 -5.31 12.49 -14.30
CA ILE A 353 -6.52 13.19 -14.76
C ILE A 353 -6.46 13.43 -16.27
N GLN A 354 -5.31 13.87 -16.80
CA GLN A 354 -5.13 14.09 -18.23
C GLN A 354 -5.49 12.84 -19.03
N ARG A 355 -5.03 11.66 -18.59
CA ARG A 355 -5.35 10.38 -19.22
C ARG A 355 -6.83 10.00 -19.11
N ASP A 356 -7.44 10.21 -17.94
CA ASP A 356 -8.68 9.52 -17.57
C ASP A 356 -9.94 10.40 -17.50
N HIS A 357 -9.83 11.73 -17.58
CA HIS A 357 -10.94 12.70 -17.38
C HIS A 357 -12.20 12.45 -18.23
N ALA A 358 -12.04 11.87 -19.43
CA ALA A 358 -13.15 11.60 -20.33
C ALA A 358 -14.05 10.42 -19.89
N ASN A 359 -13.59 9.59 -18.93
CA ASN A 359 -14.35 8.42 -18.48
C ASN A 359 -15.58 8.85 -17.65
N PRO A 360 -16.82 8.51 -18.06
CA PRO A 360 -18.02 8.87 -17.32
C PRO A 360 -18.15 8.10 -16.00
N SER A 361 -17.49 6.94 -15.87
CA SER A 361 -17.50 6.15 -14.64
C SER A 361 -16.79 6.80 -13.47
N ILE A 362 -15.85 7.71 -13.70
CA ILE A 362 -15.06 8.31 -12.62
C ILE A 362 -15.94 9.26 -11.82
N LEU A 363 -16.14 8.92 -10.56
CA LEU A 363 -16.94 9.68 -9.62
C LEU A 363 -16.09 10.69 -8.83
N ALA A 364 -14.88 10.29 -8.44
CA ALA A 364 -14.01 11.12 -7.61
C ALA A 364 -12.51 10.78 -7.78
N TRP A 365 -11.67 11.78 -7.55
CA TRP A 365 -10.20 11.68 -7.61
C TRP A 365 -9.61 11.59 -6.20
N GLY A 366 -8.77 10.58 -5.97
CA GLY A 366 -8.09 10.35 -4.72
C GLY A 366 -6.66 10.88 -4.73
N ILE A 367 -6.28 11.63 -3.69
CA ILE A 367 -4.95 12.26 -3.57
C ILE A 367 -4.01 11.50 -2.62
N GLY A 368 -4.43 10.33 -2.14
CA GLY A 368 -3.66 9.48 -1.24
C GLY A 368 -4.53 8.73 -0.24
N ASP A 369 -3.91 7.83 0.52
CA ASP A 369 -4.59 7.03 1.54
C ASP A 369 -3.68 6.81 2.76
N ASP A 370 -4.25 6.91 3.96
CA ASP A 370 -3.62 6.76 5.26
C ASP A 370 -2.25 7.44 5.41
N PHE A 371 -2.13 8.68 4.96
CA PHE A 371 -1.02 9.54 5.34
C PHE A 371 -1.33 10.28 6.66
N ASP A 372 -0.31 10.88 7.27
CA ASP A 372 -0.43 11.59 8.55
C ASP A 372 -1.21 12.90 8.42
N SER A 373 -2.54 12.81 8.38
CA SER A 373 -3.44 13.95 8.23
C SER A 373 -3.62 14.81 9.50
N SER A 374 -2.95 14.47 10.61
CA SER A 374 -3.05 15.22 11.87
C SER A 374 -2.02 16.35 12.02
N VAL A 375 -1.18 16.58 11.01
CA VAL A 375 -0.11 17.58 11.06
C VAL A 375 -0.29 18.72 10.04
N PRO A 376 0.24 19.94 10.30
CA PRO A 376 0.12 21.07 9.37
C PRO A 376 0.69 20.81 7.97
N GLN A 377 1.78 20.05 7.86
CA GLN A 377 2.42 19.69 6.59
C GLN A 377 1.46 18.95 5.66
N ALA A 378 0.53 18.15 6.22
CA ALA A 378 -0.47 17.45 5.44
C ALA A 378 -1.52 18.42 4.85
N ARG A 379 -1.89 19.50 5.55
CA ARG A 379 -2.79 20.53 4.99
C ARG A 379 -2.15 21.23 3.79
N GLU A 380 -0.86 21.52 3.84
CA GLU A 380 -0.13 22.11 2.71
C GLU A 380 -0.14 21.18 1.49
N TYR A 381 0.23 19.92 1.69
CA TYR A 381 0.15 18.88 0.66
C TYR A 381 -1.26 18.79 0.06
N VAL A 382 -2.29 18.59 0.90
CA VAL A 382 -3.67 18.44 0.44
C VAL A 382 -4.13 19.68 -0.33
N GLY A 383 -3.86 20.88 0.18
CA GLY A 383 -4.23 22.13 -0.50
C GLY A 383 -3.58 22.27 -1.88
N ARG A 384 -2.29 21.93 -2.00
CA ARG A 384 -1.57 21.95 -3.28
C ARG A 384 -2.14 20.97 -4.29
N ILE A 385 -2.32 19.71 -3.91
CA ILE A 385 -2.82 18.67 -4.82
C ILE A 385 -4.28 18.95 -5.21
N VAL A 386 -5.13 19.38 -4.28
CA VAL A 386 -6.51 19.82 -4.60
C VAL A 386 -6.51 20.96 -5.61
N ALA A 387 -5.64 21.96 -5.45
CA ALA A 387 -5.53 23.06 -6.41
C ALA A 387 -5.11 22.57 -7.80
N ALA A 388 -4.19 21.59 -7.88
CA ALA A 388 -3.80 20.96 -9.15
C ALA A 388 -4.95 20.21 -9.80
N VAL A 389 -5.70 19.41 -9.03
CA VAL A 389 -6.90 18.72 -9.52
C VAL A 389 -7.93 19.70 -10.06
N ARG A 390 -8.21 20.79 -9.32
CA ARG A 390 -9.23 21.79 -9.67
C ARG A 390 -8.93 22.58 -10.95
N LYS A 391 -7.64 22.72 -11.32
CA LYS A 391 -7.24 23.28 -12.63
C LYS A 391 -7.61 22.35 -13.80
N MET A 392 -7.61 21.04 -13.55
CA MET A 392 -7.83 20.02 -14.58
C MET A 392 -9.30 19.63 -14.69
N ASP A 393 -9.95 19.34 -13.56
CA ASP A 393 -11.25 18.69 -13.48
C ASP A 393 -12.06 19.14 -12.24
N HIS A 394 -13.40 19.13 -12.37
CA HIS A 394 -14.33 19.61 -11.33
C HIS A 394 -14.97 18.49 -10.50
N ARG A 395 -14.68 17.21 -10.78
CA ARG A 395 -15.20 16.10 -9.97
C ARG A 395 -14.71 16.19 -8.52
N PRO A 396 -15.47 15.65 -7.55
CA PRO A 396 -15.09 15.61 -6.15
C PRO A 396 -13.70 15.03 -5.90
N VAL A 397 -13.00 15.56 -4.90
CA VAL A 397 -11.71 15.04 -4.42
C VAL A 397 -11.90 14.32 -3.08
N TYR A 398 -11.08 13.31 -2.83
CA TYR A 398 -11.03 12.61 -1.56
C TYR A 398 -9.59 12.19 -1.19
N PHE A 399 -9.38 11.87 0.07
CA PHE A 399 -8.29 11.01 0.54
C PHE A 399 -8.83 10.12 1.66
N GLY A 400 -8.16 9.01 1.97
CA GLY A 400 -8.54 8.19 3.12
C GLY A 400 -7.67 8.46 4.34
N THR A 401 -8.28 8.45 5.53
CA THR A 401 -7.58 8.64 6.80
C THR A 401 -7.99 7.63 7.87
N SER A 402 -7.05 7.29 8.74
CA SER A 402 -7.27 6.54 9.97
C SER A 402 -7.17 7.40 11.23
N MET A 403 -6.90 8.71 11.08
CA MET A 403 -6.67 9.63 12.19
C MET A 403 -7.96 10.08 12.89
N GLY A 404 -9.13 9.83 12.28
CA GLY A 404 -10.42 10.12 12.88
C GLY A 404 -10.54 11.56 13.40
N SER A 405 -10.80 11.73 14.69
CA SER A 405 -10.92 13.06 15.30
C SER A 405 -9.69 13.95 15.13
N ALA A 406 -8.49 13.36 15.11
CA ALA A 406 -7.21 14.07 14.97
C ALA A 406 -6.91 14.56 13.54
N ASP A 407 -7.69 14.16 12.53
CA ASP A 407 -7.56 14.67 11.17
C ASP A 407 -7.71 16.20 11.12
N GLN A 408 -6.85 16.86 10.35
CA GLN A 408 -6.89 18.30 10.12
C GLN A 408 -7.04 18.65 8.64
N CYS A 409 -7.37 17.71 7.76
CA CYS A 409 -7.28 17.93 6.32
C CYS A 409 -8.60 17.72 5.56
N SER A 410 -9.57 17.03 6.16
CA SER A 410 -10.78 16.59 5.46
C SER A 410 -11.74 17.74 5.09
N ASP A 411 -11.58 18.93 5.67
CA ASP A 411 -12.29 20.15 5.27
C ASP A 411 -11.83 20.73 3.92
N LEU A 412 -10.64 20.32 3.43
CA LEU A 412 -10.08 20.81 2.17
C LEU A 412 -10.56 20.01 0.93
N VAL A 413 -11.29 18.92 1.15
CA VAL A 413 -11.79 18.03 0.09
C VAL A 413 -13.30 17.88 0.19
N GLU A 414 -13.98 17.49 -0.89
CA GLU A 414 -15.43 17.42 -0.89
C GLU A 414 -16.00 16.14 -0.27
N ILE A 415 -15.20 15.07 -0.18
CA ILE A 415 -15.63 13.78 0.37
C ILE A 415 -14.87 13.48 1.66
N ALA A 416 -15.62 13.30 2.77
CA ALA A 416 -15.07 12.94 4.07
C ALA A 416 -14.92 11.43 4.19
N ALA A 417 -13.73 10.92 3.86
CA ALA A 417 -13.46 9.50 3.73
C ALA A 417 -12.60 8.93 4.88
N VAL A 418 -13.03 7.81 5.48
CA VAL A 418 -12.35 7.19 6.64
C VAL A 418 -12.09 5.70 6.44
N ASN A 419 -10.94 5.21 6.92
CA ASN A 419 -10.60 3.79 6.99
C ASN A 419 -10.88 3.23 8.39
N LEU A 420 -11.69 2.17 8.48
CA LEU A 420 -12.07 1.54 9.75
C LEU A 420 -11.62 0.07 9.75
N ARG A 421 -10.48 -0.19 10.39
CA ARG A 421 -9.84 -1.52 10.44
C ARG A 421 -10.24 -2.41 11.62
N THR A 422 -11.08 -1.92 12.51
CA THR A 422 -11.46 -2.67 13.71
C THR A 422 -12.48 -3.76 13.40
N THR A 423 -12.34 -4.91 14.05
CA THR A 423 -13.33 -5.99 14.07
C THR A 423 -14.27 -5.90 15.26
N ASP A 424 -14.05 -4.93 16.17
CA ASP A 424 -14.95 -4.60 17.26
C ASP A 424 -16.09 -3.71 16.76
N MET A 425 -17.33 -4.20 16.91
CA MET A 425 -18.54 -3.51 16.45
C MET A 425 -18.81 -2.20 17.21
N ALA A 426 -18.58 -2.17 18.53
CA ALA A 426 -18.86 -1.00 19.34
C ALA A 426 -17.89 0.12 18.96
N LEU A 427 -16.60 -0.21 18.85
CA LEU A 427 -15.58 0.74 18.40
C LEU A 427 -15.83 1.21 16.96
N PHE A 428 -16.25 0.32 16.06
CA PHE A 428 -16.62 0.67 14.69
C PHE A 428 -17.75 1.71 14.66
N LYS A 429 -18.86 1.43 15.39
CA LYS A 429 -20.02 2.35 15.46
C LYS A 429 -19.62 3.70 16.08
N ALA A 430 -18.87 3.69 17.18
CA ALA A 430 -18.42 4.90 17.86
C ALA A 430 -17.57 5.79 16.92
N ARG A 431 -16.58 5.22 16.25
CA ARG A 431 -15.71 5.95 15.31
C ARG A 431 -16.47 6.48 14.09
N LEU A 432 -17.38 5.68 13.54
CA LEU A 432 -18.21 6.11 12.41
C LEU A 432 -19.13 7.26 12.80
N GLN A 433 -19.75 7.20 13.98
CA GLN A 433 -20.61 8.27 14.50
C GLN A 433 -19.82 9.55 14.75
N GLN A 434 -18.64 9.45 15.36
CA GLN A 434 -17.75 10.60 15.59
C GLN A 434 -17.33 11.25 14.27
N TRP A 435 -16.91 10.45 13.29
CA TRP A 435 -16.54 10.93 11.97
C TRP A 435 -17.71 11.63 11.26
N LYS A 436 -18.89 11.04 11.30
CA LYS A 436 -20.10 11.64 10.74
C LYS A 436 -20.47 12.96 11.43
N ALA A 437 -20.35 13.05 12.75
CA ALA A 437 -20.63 14.27 13.50
C ALA A 437 -19.66 15.41 13.15
N LYS A 438 -18.40 15.07 12.84
CA LYS A 438 -17.38 16.04 12.40
C LYS A 438 -17.65 16.59 11.00
N HIS A 439 -18.34 15.83 10.14
CA HIS A 439 -18.56 16.14 8.73
C HIS A 439 -20.06 16.15 8.36
N PRO A 440 -20.87 17.08 8.90
CA PRO A 440 -22.33 17.08 8.72
C PRO A 440 -22.77 17.35 7.28
N ASP A 441 -22.02 18.19 6.54
CA ASP A 441 -22.40 18.65 5.19
C ASP A 441 -21.69 17.90 4.05
N GLN A 442 -20.63 17.16 4.37
CA GLN A 442 -19.86 16.39 3.39
C GLN A 442 -20.41 14.95 3.27
N PRO A 443 -20.40 14.35 2.06
CA PRO A 443 -20.63 12.93 1.90
C PRO A 443 -19.58 12.12 2.66
N VAL A 444 -20.04 11.42 3.70
CA VAL A 444 -19.20 10.53 4.51
C VAL A 444 -19.12 9.14 3.86
N ILE A 445 -17.91 8.64 3.67
CA ILE A 445 -17.65 7.30 3.11
C ILE A 445 -16.70 6.51 4.01
N VAL A 446 -17.01 5.23 4.25
CA VAL A 446 -16.04 4.27 4.80
C VAL A 446 -15.26 3.65 3.64
N LEU A 447 -14.02 4.08 3.41
CA LEU A 447 -13.21 3.63 2.27
C LEU A 447 -12.63 2.23 2.41
N ARG A 448 -12.62 1.70 3.64
CA ARG A 448 -12.07 0.38 3.94
C ARG A 448 -12.67 -0.18 5.22
N TYR A 449 -13.26 -1.36 5.10
CA TYR A 449 -13.53 -2.26 6.21
C TYR A 449 -13.47 -3.70 5.69
N GLY A 450 -12.96 -4.61 6.50
CA GLY A 450 -12.70 -5.97 6.05
C GLY A 450 -12.16 -6.84 7.16
N LYS A 451 -12.11 -8.15 6.88
CA LYS A 451 -11.67 -9.15 7.84
C LYS A 451 -10.92 -10.26 7.11
N GLY A 452 -9.72 -10.58 7.60
CA GLY A 452 -8.92 -11.68 7.08
C GLY A 452 -9.44 -13.05 7.51
N VAL A 453 -9.16 -14.06 6.70
CA VAL A 453 -9.54 -15.46 6.93
C VAL A 453 -8.38 -16.40 6.66
N VAL A 454 -8.32 -17.52 7.37
CA VAL A 454 -7.41 -18.60 6.99
C VAL A 454 -7.99 -19.29 5.75
N PRO A 455 -7.25 -19.38 4.62
CA PRO A 455 -7.73 -20.07 3.43
C PRO A 455 -8.19 -21.50 3.76
N GLY A 456 -9.34 -21.89 3.22
CA GLY A 456 -9.94 -23.21 3.47
C GLY A 456 -10.57 -23.42 4.87
N ASN A 457 -10.49 -22.46 5.80
CA ASN A 457 -11.15 -22.61 7.11
C ASN A 457 -12.67 -22.42 7.01
N ARG A 458 -13.41 -23.51 7.27
CA ARG A 458 -14.89 -23.59 7.22
C ARG A 458 -15.51 -24.01 8.57
N ASN A 459 -14.84 -23.71 9.68
CA ASN A 459 -15.25 -24.12 11.02
C ASN A 459 -16.48 -23.36 11.59
N GLY A 460 -17.27 -22.69 10.74
CA GLY A 460 -18.44 -21.91 11.14
C GLY A 460 -18.09 -20.56 11.77
N TYR A 461 -19.08 -19.68 11.92
CA TYR A 461 -18.85 -18.28 12.25
C TYR A 461 -18.30 -18.03 13.67
N SER A 462 -18.35 -19.04 14.55
CA SER A 462 -17.73 -18.98 15.89
C SER A 462 -16.19 -19.02 15.85
N ASP A 463 -15.59 -19.57 14.79
CA ASP A 463 -14.15 -19.47 14.55
C ASP A 463 -13.83 -18.10 13.95
N PRO A 464 -13.08 -17.22 14.64
CA PRO A 464 -12.81 -15.87 14.16
C PRO A 464 -12.11 -15.80 12.81
N MET A 465 -11.43 -16.87 12.37
CA MET A 465 -10.65 -16.90 11.14
C MET A 465 -11.31 -17.73 10.02
N SER A 466 -12.57 -18.15 10.18
CA SER A 466 -13.31 -18.88 9.15
C SER A 466 -13.96 -17.97 8.12
N GLN A 467 -14.27 -18.54 6.95
CA GLN A 467 -15.01 -17.84 5.88
C GLN A 467 -16.42 -17.46 6.32
N GLU A 468 -17.10 -18.30 7.10
CA GLU A 468 -18.42 -18.00 7.65
C GLU A 468 -18.36 -16.83 8.64
N SER A 469 -17.28 -16.71 9.41
CA SER A 469 -17.08 -15.58 10.32
C SER A 469 -16.82 -14.26 9.59
N GLN A 470 -16.23 -14.33 8.39
CA GLN A 470 -16.10 -13.19 7.48
C GLN A 470 -17.46 -12.78 6.90
N GLY A 471 -18.29 -13.74 6.48
CA GLY A 471 -19.68 -13.49 6.05
C GLY A 471 -20.49 -12.81 7.17
N LYS A 472 -20.43 -13.34 8.39
CA LYS A 472 -21.10 -12.76 9.56
C LYS A 472 -20.59 -11.36 9.91
N PHE A 473 -19.30 -11.10 9.69
CA PHE A 473 -18.73 -9.76 9.82
C PHE A 473 -19.39 -8.80 8.82
N PHE A 474 -19.45 -9.13 7.52
CA PHE A 474 -20.04 -8.23 6.53
C PHE A 474 -21.54 -8.01 6.77
N GLU A 475 -22.30 -9.04 7.15
CA GLU A 475 -23.71 -8.90 7.56
C GLU A 475 -23.89 -7.83 8.63
N LYS A 476 -23.12 -7.91 9.71
CA LYS A 476 -23.25 -6.99 10.85
C LYS A 476 -22.72 -5.59 10.54
N PHE A 477 -21.55 -5.49 9.93
CA PHE A 477 -20.88 -4.21 9.70
C PHE A 477 -21.57 -3.40 8.59
N TYR A 478 -22.01 -4.05 7.51
CA TYR A 478 -22.81 -3.37 6.49
C TYR A 478 -24.17 -2.92 7.04
N GLY A 479 -24.79 -3.72 7.93
CA GLY A 479 -25.99 -3.30 8.67
C GLY A 479 -25.76 -2.01 9.47
N ALA A 480 -24.68 -1.94 10.24
CA ALA A 480 -24.30 -0.74 10.99
C ALA A 480 -24.04 0.49 10.09
N ILE A 481 -23.44 0.29 8.92
CA ILE A 481 -23.21 1.34 7.92
C ILE A 481 -24.54 1.85 7.36
N LYS A 482 -25.47 0.95 7.01
CA LYS A 482 -26.81 1.31 6.55
C LYS A 482 -27.59 2.09 7.62
N GLU A 483 -27.58 1.62 8.86
CA GLU A 483 -28.17 2.32 10.02
C GLU A 483 -27.61 3.74 10.19
N SER A 484 -26.30 3.91 9.94
CA SER A 484 -25.62 5.20 10.05
C SER A 484 -26.00 6.18 8.93
N ASN A 485 -26.66 5.69 7.86
CA ASN A 485 -27.15 6.50 6.75
C ASN A 485 -26.04 7.43 6.21
N ILE A 486 -24.89 6.88 5.82
CA ILE A 486 -23.76 7.59 5.21
C ILE A 486 -23.82 7.51 3.67
N ALA A 487 -22.90 8.18 2.96
CA ALA A 487 -22.93 8.25 1.49
C ALA A 487 -22.45 6.96 0.80
N GLY A 488 -21.71 6.10 1.50
CA GLY A 488 -21.39 4.76 1.04
C GLY A 488 -20.24 4.10 1.79
N SER A 489 -19.86 2.90 1.35
CA SER A 489 -18.75 2.15 1.94
C SER A 489 -18.10 1.18 0.96
N PHE A 490 -16.83 0.87 1.18
CA PHE A 490 -16.05 -0.05 0.35
C PHE A 490 -15.52 -1.22 1.18
N ILE A 491 -15.90 -2.43 0.78
CA ILE A 491 -15.35 -3.67 1.34
C ILE A 491 -13.91 -3.85 0.85
N SER A 492 -13.01 -4.16 1.78
CA SER A 492 -11.63 -4.56 1.50
C SER A 492 -11.50 -6.07 1.68
N SER A 493 -11.45 -6.88 0.61
CA SER A 493 -11.34 -6.52 -0.82
C SER A 493 -12.16 -7.47 -1.72
N PHE A 494 -12.19 -7.24 -3.03
CA PHE A 494 -12.79 -8.17 -4.01
C PHE A 494 -12.10 -9.53 -3.94
N ALA A 495 -10.78 -9.58 -4.20
CA ALA A 495 -9.96 -10.78 -4.19
C ALA A 495 -8.83 -10.65 -3.17
N ASP A 496 -8.33 -11.79 -2.68
CA ASP A 496 -7.02 -11.82 -2.01
C ASP A 496 -5.94 -11.28 -2.94
N TRP A 497 -4.88 -10.72 -2.37
CA TRP A 497 -3.76 -10.16 -3.12
C TRP A 497 -2.45 -10.41 -2.38
N ARG A 498 -1.33 -10.22 -3.07
CA ARG A 498 0.00 -10.19 -2.45
C ARG A 498 0.36 -8.77 -2.04
N GLY A 499 0.91 -8.61 -0.84
CA GLY A 499 1.48 -7.35 -0.38
C GLY A 499 3.01 -7.31 -0.50
N ASP A 500 3.59 -6.13 -0.35
CA ASP A 500 5.05 -5.93 -0.39
C ASP A 500 5.80 -6.47 0.83
N ARG A 501 5.10 -6.58 1.96
CA ARG A 501 5.64 -7.01 3.25
C ARG A 501 4.86 -8.22 3.74
N PRO A 502 5.49 -9.19 4.42
CA PRO A 502 4.76 -10.34 4.93
C PRO A 502 3.77 -9.91 6.03
N ILE A 503 2.59 -10.53 6.13
CA ILE A 503 1.54 -10.22 7.11
C ILE A 503 1.57 -11.20 8.28
N MET A 504 1.46 -10.67 9.50
CA MET A 504 1.43 -11.48 10.72
C MET A 504 0.01 -11.90 11.10
N THR A 505 -0.98 -11.06 10.82
CA THR A 505 -2.33 -11.15 11.40
C THR A 505 -3.13 -12.40 11.03
N VAL A 506 -2.74 -13.09 9.95
CA VAL A 506 -3.39 -14.32 9.47
C VAL A 506 -2.34 -15.36 9.10
N ASN A 507 -2.51 -16.59 9.60
CA ASN A 507 -1.67 -17.72 9.20
C ASN A 507 -2.20 -18.35 7.91
N SER A 508 -1.85 -17.77 6.76
CA SER A 508 -2.24 -18.26 5.43
C SER A 508 -1.38 -19.39 4.89
N GLY A 509 -0.21 -19.66 5.51
CA GLY A 509 0.84 -20.51 4.95
C GLY A 509 1.73 -19.81 3.91
N GLU A 510 1.31 -18.66 3.40
CA GLU A 510 2.07 -17.81 2.47
C GLU A 510 2.22 -16.39 3.05
N PRO A 511 3.40 -16.02 3.57
CA PRO A 511 3.56 -14.78 4.33
C PRO A 511 3.13 -13.50 3.59
N TYR A 512 3.24 -13.46 2.26
CA TYR A 512 2.91 -12.26 1.47
C TYR A 512 1.46 -12.24 0.98
N LEU A 513 0.72 -13.35 1.10
CA LEU A 513 -0.67 -13.42 0.70
C LEU A 513 -1.54 -12.79 1.78
N TYR A 514 -2.38 -11.82 1.41
CA TYR A 514 -3.32 -11.14 2.30
C TYR A 514 -4.72 -11.71 2.05
N PRO A 515 -5.17 -12.70 2.84
CA PRO A 515 -6.40 -13.43 2.58
C PRO A 515 -7.63 -12.69 3.13
N MET A 516 -7.94 -11.51 2.58
CA MET A 516 -9.07 -10.67 3.01
C MET A 516 -10.16 -10.52 1.95
N GLY A 517 -10.00 -11.15 0.78
CA GLY A 517 -10.94 -11.05 -0.33
C GLY A 517 -12.29 -11.73 -0.07
N LEU A 518 -13.31 -11.32 -0.81
CA LEU A 518 -14.55 -12.08 -0.98
C LEU A 518 -14.35 -13.30 -1.89
N VAL A 519 -13.34 -13.23 -2.76
CA VAL A 519 -12.85 -14.37 -3.54
C VAL A 519 -11.38 -14.66 -3.19
N SER A 520 -10.95 -15.91 -3.38
CA SER A 520 -9.56 -16.30 -3.20
C SER A 520 -8.62 -15.60 -4.19
N TYR A 521 -7.31 -15.75 -4.02
CA TYR A 521 -6.34 -15.21 -4.99
C TYR A 521 -6.58 -15.76 -6.41
N ALA A 522 -7.02 -17.02 -6.50
CA ALA A 522 -7.42 -17.69 -7.74
C ALA A 522 -8.84 -17.33 -8.24
N ARG A 523 -9.56 -16.42 -7.56
CA ARG A 523 -10.94 -15.98 -7.84
C ARG A 523 -12.02 -17.03 -7.55
N GLU A 524 -11.75 -17.95 -6.64
CA GLU A 524 -12.77 -18.87 -6.12
C GLU A 524 -13.65 -18.14 -5.10
N LYS A 525 -14.97 -18.24 -5.24
CA LYS A 525 -15.92 -17.54 -4.37
C LYS A 525 -15.89 -18.14 -2.96
N ARG A 526 -15.88 -17.27 -1.95
CA ARG A 526 -16.09 -17.63 -0.54
C ARG A 526 -17.56 -17.46 -0.16
N GLU A 527 -17.96 -18.05 0.96
CA GLU A 527 -19.30 -17.85 1.53
C GLU A 527 -19.61 -16.36 1.77
N SER A 528 -18.60 -15.56 2.10
CA SER A 528 -18.72 -14.11 2.27
C SER A 528 -19.14 -13.39 0.99
N TYR A 529 -18.78 -13.89 -0.20
CA TYR A 529 -19.23 -13.33 -1.48
C TYR A 529 -20.75 -13.42 -1.61
N ASP A 530 -21.34 -14.58 -1.32
CA ASP A 530 -22.78 -14.79 -1.46
C ASP A 530 -23.56 -13.99 -0.41
N ILE A 531 -23.02 -13.86 0.81
CA ILE A 531 -23.60 -12.98 1.83
C ILE A 531 -23.59 -11.52 1.35
N VAL A 532 -22.46 -11.00 0.87
CA VAL A 532 -22.37 -9.63 0.36
C VAL A 532 -23.30 -9.43 -0.84
N LYS A 533 -23.38 -10.42 -1.74
CA LYS A 533 -24.31 -10.39 -2.86
C LYS A 533 -25.75 -10.20 -2.40
N SER A 534 -26.20 -10.99 -1.43
CA SER A 534 -27.55 -10.85 -0.88
C SER A 534 -27.74 -9.50 -0.17
N LEU A 535 -26.73 -8.97 0.53
CA LEU A 535 -26.80 -7.66 1.19
C LEU A 535 -26.89 -6.49 0.19
N TYR A 536 -26.14 -6.55 -0.90
CA TYR A 536 -26.10 -5.49 -1.92
C TYR A 536 -27.35 -5.50 -2.80
N ASN A 537 -27.86 -6.69 -3.15
CA ASN A 537 -29.09 -6.85 -3.93
C ASN A 537 -30.39 -6.86 -3.08
N ASN A 538 -30.28 -6.73 -1.76
CA ASN A 538 -31.40 -6.84 -0.80
C ASN A 538 -32.17 -8.18 -0.92
N GLU A 539 -31.45 -9.28 -1.12
CA GLU A 539 -32.00 -10.64 -1.16
C GLU A 539 -32.02 -11.27 0.25
N LYS A 540 -32.70 -12.41 0.39
CA LYS A 540 -32.73 -13.18 1.65
C LYS A 540 -31.35 -13.79 1.93
N LEU A 541 -30.84 -13.57 3.13
CA LEU A 541 -29.55 -14.10 3.58
C LEU A 541 -29.56 -15.62 3.75
N THR A 542 -28.48 -16.26 3.31
CA THR A 542 -28.18 -17.66 3.60
C THR A 542 -27.79 -17.83 5.07
N SER A 543 -28.28 -18.89 5.71
CA SER A 543 -27.90 -19.21 7.08
C SER A 543 -26.46 -19.71 7.16
N LEU A 544 -25.64 -19.06 7.99
CA LEU A 544 -24.26 -19.47 8.24
C LEU A 544 -24.20 -20.44 9.44
N PRO A 545 -23.46 -21.56 9.35
CA PRO A 545 -23.31 -22.47 10.48
C PRO A 545 -22.48 -21.83 11.60
N ILE A 546 -22.87 -22.09 12.86
CA ILE A 546 -22.15 -21.59 14.05
C ILE A 546 -20.78 -22.23 14.17
N GLY A 547 -20.72 -23.55 13.94
CA GLY A 547 -19.54 -24.37 14.19
C GLY A 547 -19.16 -24.47 15.66
N ARG A 548 -17.95 -24.99 15.94
CA ARG A 548 -17.42 -25.18 17.31
C ARG A 548 -15.96 -24.75 17.36
N PHE A 549 -15.71 -23.50 17.72
CA PHE A 549 -14.37 -23.00 17.97
C PHE A 549 -14.02 -23.01 19.46
N ARG A 550 -12.79 -23.42 19.79
CA ARG A 550 -12.19 -23.23 21.12
C ARG A 550 -10.88 -22.49 20.94
N SER A 551 -10.73 -21.38 21.65
CA SER A 551 -9.47 -20.63 21.64
C SER A 551 -8.31 -21.56 22.04
N PRO A 552 -7.17 -21.52 21.32
CA PRO A 552 -6.02 -22.35 21.64
C PRO A 552 -5.52 -22.06 23.06
N PHE A 553 -5.33 -23.12 23.84
CA PHE A 553 -4.75 -23.04 25.18
C PHE A 553 -3.22 -23.00 25.07
N PRO A 554 -2.50 -22.12 25.79
CA PRO A 554 -1.05 -21.94 25.64
C PRO A 554 -0.24 -23.06 26.32
N PHE A 555 -0.55 -24.32 26.04
CA PHE A 555 0.09 -25.49 26.64
C PHE A 555 1.62 -25.46 26.47
N ALA A 556 2.10 -25.02 25.30
CA ALA A 556 3.52 -24.91 25.00
C ALA A 556 4.27 -24.02 26.02
N HIS A 557 3.75 -22.82 26.29
CA HIS A 557 4.36 -21.88 27.24
C HIS A 557 4.38 -22.43 28.67
N ILE A 558 3.31 -23.12 29.06
CA ILE A 558 3.18 -23.75 30.38
C ILE A 558 4.20 -24.87 30.54
N ALA A 559 4.25 -25.81 29.60
CA ALA A 559 5.19 -26.93 29.62
C ALA A 559 6.65 -26.45 29.62
N TYR A 560 6.97 -25.46 28.78
CA TYR A 560 8.31 -24.89 28.67
C TYR A 560 8.73 -24.17 29.97
N GLY A 561 7.84 -23.37 30.57
CA GLY A 561 8.12 -22.71 31.84
C GLY A 561 8.28 -23.67 33.01
N PHE A 562 7.46 -24.73 33.10
CA PHE A 562 7.63 -25.78 34.10
C PHE A 562 8.98 -26.49 33.97
N PHE A 563 9.42 -26.78 32.75
CA PHE A 563 10.73 -27.38 32.51
C PHE A 563 11.87 -26.49 33.05
N ILE A 564 11.84 -25.18 32.78
CA ILE A 564 12.84 -24.23 33.31
C ILE A 564 12.85 -24.25 34.84
N ILE A 565 11.67 -24.12 35.46
CA ILE A 565 11.52 -24.10 36.92
C ILE A 565 12.06 -25.41 37.52
N PHE A 566 11.70 -26.55 36.94
CA PHE A 566 12.15 -27.86 37.39
C PHE A 566 13.68 -27.98 37.33
N VAL A 567 14.30 -27.64 36.19
CA VAL A 567 15.76 -27.73 36.03
C VAL A 567 16.49 -26.83 37.01
N VAL A 568 16.06 -25.57 37.16
CA VAL A 568 16.69 -24.62 38.08
C VAL A 568 16.50 -25.05 39.54
N ALA A 569 15.29 -25.48 39.91
CA ALA A 569 14.99 -25.95 41.27
C ALA A 569 15.77 -27.24 41.62
N TYR A 570 15.87 -28.18 40.68
CA TYR A 570 16.63 -29.41 40.84
C TYR A 570 18.11 -29.11 41.11
N VAL A 571 18.73 -28.27 40.28
CA VAL A 571 20.15 -27.90 40.46
C VAL A 571 20.37 -27.06 41.72
N TYR A 572 19.43 -26.18 42.07
CA TYR A 572 19.46 -25.42 43.31
C TYR A 572 19.36 -26.29 44.57
N HIS A 573 18.56 -27.37 44.53
CA HIS A 573 18.42 -28.27 45.66
C HIS A 573 19.60 -29.24 45.78
N TYR A 574 19.99 -29.88 44.67
CA TYR A 574 20.99 -30.96 44.68
C TYR A 574 22.44 -30.46 44.71
N ASN A 575 22.73 -29.28 44.14
CA ASN A 575 24.07 -28.74 44.08
C ASN A 575 24.29 -27.60 45.09
N ARG A 576 24.88 -27.93 46.24
CA ARG A 576 25.19 -26.97 47.30
C ARG A 576 26.02 -25.77 46.82
N ARG A 577 27.01 -25.99 45.96
CA ARG A 577 27.84 -24.90 45.42
C ARG A 577 27.03 -23.94 44.55
N PHE A 578 26.13 -24.47 43.72
CA PHE A 578 25.23 -23.64 42.91
C PHE A 578 24.28 -22.84 43.80
N ASN A 579 23.69 -23.47 44.83
CA ASN A 579 22.80 -22.81 45.79
C ASN A 579 23.49 -21.61 46.49
N GLU A 580 24.68 -21.84 47.05
CA GLU A 580 25.46 -20.79 47.71
C GLU A 580 25.81 -19.66 46.74
N THR A 581 26.22 -20.00 45.52
CA THR A 581 26.55 -19.03 44.45
C THR A 581 25.33 -18.23 44.01
N PHE A 582 24.18 -18.89 43.83
CA PHE A 582 22.90 -18.30 43.47
C PHE A 582 22.45 -17.28 44.51
N LYS A 583 22.43 -17.66 45.79
CA LYS A 583 22.07 -16.75 46.91
C LYS A 583 23.03 -15.57 47.01
N ARG A 584 24.34 -15.81 46.91
CA ARG A 584 25.36 -14.76 46.98
C ARG A 584 25.23 -13.77 45.83
N SER A 585 25.07 -14.26 44.61
CA SER A 585 24.86 -13.42 43.42
C SER A 585 23.59 -12.59 43.56
N LEU A 586 22.47 -13.21 43.93
CA LEU A 586 21.17 -12.54 44.00
C LEU A 586 21.08 -11.49 45.14
N ILE A 587 21.50 -11.86 46.36
CA ILE A 587 21.31 -11.02 47.56
C ILE A 587 22.54 -10.11 47.82
N ARG A 588 23.75 -10.63 47.64
CA ARG A 588 25.02 -9.94 47.95
C ARG A 588 25.88 -9.73 46.69
N SER A 589 25.27 -9.16 45.65
CA SER A 589 25.85 -9.01 44.32
C SER A 589 27.26 -8.39 44.29
N TYR A 590 27.56 -7.39 45.13
CA TYR A 590 28.89 -6.79 45.21
C TYR A 590 29.95 -7.80 45.65
N ASN A 591 29.72 -8.47 46.78
CA ASN A 591 30.64 -9.46 47.34
C ASN A 591 30.84 -10.62 46.37
N PHE A 592 29.80 -11.04 45.65
CA PHE A 592 29.90 -12.07 44.63
C PHE A 592 30.85 -11.67 43.49
N PHE A 593 30.70 -10.46 42.93
CA PHE A 593 31.58 -10.00 41.85
C PHE A 593 33.01 -9.72 42.34
N ALA A 594 33.20 -9.32 43.59
CA ALA A 594 34.51 -9.15 44.21
C ALA A 594 35.21 -10.51 44.40
N ASP A 595 34.49 -11.53 44.85
CA ASP A 595 35.01 -12.90 44.93
C ASP A 595 35.43 -13.43 43.54
N LEU A 596 34.65 -13.13 42.49
CA LEU A 596 34.95 -13.52 41.11
C LEU A 596 36.23 -12.84 40.58
N ARG A 597 36.49 -11.60 41.03
CA ARG A 597 37.69 -10.83 40.73
C ARG A 597 38.92 -11.38 41.46
N ASP A 598 38.76 -11.80 42.70
CA ASP A 598 39.85 -12.21 43.61
C ASP A 598 40.10 -13.74 43.57
N VAL A 599 39.85 -14.37 42.42
CA VAL A 599 40.25 -15.75 42.03
C VAL A 599 39.38 -16.90 42.58
N ARG A 600 38.12 -16.66 42.99
CA ARG A 600 37.15 -17.76 43.13
C ARG A 600 36.48 -18.05 41.78
N SER A 601 36.82 -19.19 41.19
CA SER A 601 36.13 -19.68 39.99
C SER A 601 34.73 -20.21 40.34
N VAL A 602 33.72 -19.67 39.67
CA VAL A 602 32.39 -20.27 39.62
C VAL A 602 32.43 -21.44 38.63
N SER A 603 31.63 -22.48 38.85
CA SER A 603 31.60 -23.62 37.92
C SER A 603 31.17 -23.18 36.52
N ILE A 604 31.98 -23.51 35.50
CA ILE A 604 31.67 -23.25 34.09
C ILE A 604 30.37 -23.96 33.67
N PRO A 605 30.18 -25.28 33.92
CA PRO A 605 28.93 -25.96 33.62
C PRO A 605 27.70 -25.29 34.24
N GLN A 606 27.81 -24.82 35.48
CA GLN A 606 26.71 -24.13 36.17
C GLN A 606 26.42 -22.76 35.57
N THR A 607 27.46 -22.05 35.14
CA THR A 607 27.31 -20.75 34.47
C THR A 607 26.63 -20.94 33.10
N ILE A 608 27.03 -21.95 32.32
CA ILE A 608 26.37 -22.26 31.05
C ILE A 608 24.91 -22.66 31.26
N LEU A 609 24.64 -23.51 32.26
CA LEU A 609 23.26 -23.89 32.61
C LEU A 609 22.40 -22.68 32.95
N LEU A 610 22.92 -21.76 33.76
CA LEU A 610 22.21 -20.53 34.11
C LEU A 610 21.98 -19.64 32.89
N ALA A 611 22.98 -19.50 32.01
CA ALA A 611 22.85 -18.76 30.76
C ALA A 611 21.68 -19.32 29.92
N VAL A 612 21.62 -20.64 29.77
CA VAL A 612 20.51 -21.34 29.09
C VAL A 612 19.19 -21.07 29.79
N ALA A 613 19.10 -21.24 31.12
CA ALA A 613 17.86 -21.03 31.86
C ALA A 613 17.33 -19.58 31.75
N VAL A 614 18.20 -18.59 31.80
CA VAL A 614 17.83 -17.18 31.58
C VAL A 614 17.36 -16.96 30.15
N SER A 615 18.10 -17.46 29.15
CA SER A 615 17.72 -17.33 27.74
C SER A 615 16.38 -18.02 27.44
N MET A 616 16.13 -19.19 28.04
CA MET A 616 14.85 -19.89 27.96
C MET A 616 13.72 -19.07 28.58
N THR A 617 13.98 -18.43 29.71
CA THR A 617 12.97 -17.59 30.39
C THR A 617 12.62 -16.36 29.54
N LEU A 618 13.62 -15.68 28.99
CA LEU A 618 13.39 -14.56 28.09
C LEU A 618 12.74 -15.00 26.76
N GLY A 619 13.13 -16.15 26.21
CA GLY A 619 12.48 -16.72 25.03
C GLY A 619 11.01 -17.07 25.27
N LEU A 620 10.69 -17.58 26.45
CA LEU A 620 9.30 -17.80 26.91
C LEU A 620 8.50 -16.49 26.97
N VAL A 621 9.08 -15.43 27.55
CA VAL A 621 8.44 -14.11 27.64
C VAL A 621 8.22 -13.48 26.26
N LEU A 622 9.24 -13.45 25.41
CA LEU A 622 9.14 -12.90 24.05
C LEU A 622 8.11 -13.67 23.21
N SER A 623 8.14 -15.01 23.25
CA SER A 623 7.15 -15.85 22.59
C SER A 623 5.74 -15.57 23.12
N GLY A 624 5.56 -15.39 24.42
CA GLY A 624 4.25 -15.09 25.01
C GLY A 624 3.66 -13.75 24.55
N ILE A 625 4.49 -12.71 24.47
CA ILE A 625 4.09 -11.39 23.95
C ILE A 625 3.73 -11.50 22.47
N LEU A 626 4.61 -12.10 21.67
CA LEU A 626 4.42 -12.21 20.23
C LEU A 626 3.20 -13.08 19.88
N TYR A 627 3.00 -14.19 20.62
CA TYR A 627 1.82 -15.03 20.47
C TYR A 627 0.54 -14.26 20.81
N HIS A 628 0.53 -13.42 21.85
CA HIS A 628 -0.64 -12.61 22.19
C HIS A 628 -1.03 -11.65 21.05
N TYR A 629 -0.06 -10.89 20.53
CA TYR A 629 -0.29 -9.88 19.49
C TYR A 629 -0.31 -10.41 18.05
N ARG A 630 -0.21 -11.73 17.83
CA ARG A 630 -0.09 -12.33 16.48
C ARG A 630 -1.25 -12.01 15.54
N THR A 631 -2.43 -11.66 16.05
CA THR A 631 -3.60 -11.28 15.26
C THR A 631 -3.89 -9.78 15.30
N ASP A 632 -3.08 -8.99 16.00
CA ASP A 632 -3.28 -7.56 16.17
C ASP A 632 -2.67 -6.79 14.97
N ALA A 633 -3.50 -6.03 14.28
CA ALA A 633 -3.09 -5.28 13.11
C ALA A 633 -2.10 -4.16 13.47
N PHE A 634 -2.35 -3.40 14.54
CA PHE A 634 -1.47 -2.30 14.91
C PHE A 634 -0.09 -2.81 15.35
N ALA A 635 -0.04 -3.93 16.07
CA ALA A 635 1.21 -4.60 16.43
C ALA A 635 1.98 -5.07 15.19
N ASP A 636 1.32 -5.66 14.19
CA ASP A 636 1.95 -6.03 12.92
C ASP A 636 2.48 -4.79 12.17
N TYR A 637 1.73 -3.69 12.14
CA TYR A 637 2.19 -2.42 11.56
C TYR A 637 3.47 -1.93 12.23
N VAL A 638 3.48 -1.80 13.55
CA VAL A 638 4.65 -1.38 14.33
C VAL A 638 5.82 -2.33 14.06
N LEU A 639 5.60 -3.64 14.13
CA LEU A 639 6.63 -4.65 13.86
C LEU A 639 7.22 -4.49 12.44
N THR A 640 6.39 -4.22 11.45
CA THR A 640 6.81 -4.01 10.06
C THR A 640 7.76 -2.83 9.91
N GLN A 641 7.44 -1.70 10.56
CA GLN A 641 8.23 -0.48 10.40
C GLN A 641 9.62 -0.62 11.03
N PHE A 642 9.74 -1.37 12.14
CA PHE A 642 11.03 -1.54 12.84
C PHE A 642 11.83 -2.77 12.37
N VAL A 643 11.18 -3.82 11.84
CA VAL A 643 11.87 -5.02 11.35
C VAL A 643 12.15 -4.87 9.86
N VAL A 644 13.22 -4.17 9.50
CA VAL A 644 13.57 -3.84 8.11
C VAL A 644 13.66 -5.07 7.19
N GLY A 645 14.30 -6.16 7.65
CA GLY A 645 14.54 -7.35 6.83
C GLY A 645 13.31 -8.25 6.71
N ASP A 646 12.85 -8.49 5.48
CA ASP A 646 11.70 -9.38 5.20
C ASP A 646 11.91 -10.79 5.76
N GLY A 647 13.10 -11.38 5.59
CA GLY A 647 13.40 -12.73 6.12
C GLY A 647 13.37 -12.80 7.65
N VAL A 648 13.76 -11.72 8.34
CA VAL A 648 13.62 -11.64 9.82
C VAL A 648 12.16 -11.54 10.20
N LYS A 649 11.37 -10.78 9.45
CA LYS A 649 9.94 -10.64 9.68
C LYS A 649 9.19 -11.96 9.45
N GLU A 650 9.48 -12.68 8.37
CA GLU A 650 8.92 -14.01 8.10
C GLU A 650 9.21 -14.98 9.24
N TRP A 651 10.45 -15.00 9.74
CA TRP A 651 10.81 -15.83 10.88
C TRP A 651 10.06 -15.44 12.16
N LEU A 652 9.87 -14.14 12.42
CA LEU A 652 9.08 -13.67 13.56
C LEU A 652 7.61 -14.08 13.42
N ILE A 653 7.02 -13.99 12.23
CA ILE A 653 5.64 -14.43 11.97
C ILE A 653 5.51 -15.93 12.25
N ASP A 654 6.44 -16.74 11.74
CA ASP A 654 6.46 -18.17 12.01
C ASP A 654 6.60 -18.47 13.52
N ALA A 655 7.46 -17.74 14.23
CA ALA A 655 7.58 -17.83 15.69
C ALA A 655 6.30 -17.43 16.43
N ALA A 656 5.56 -16.44 15.92
CA ALA A 656 4.29 -15.97 16.47
C ALA A 656 3.18 -17.02 16.37
N TRP A 657 3.18 -17.82 15.29
CA TRP A 657 2.18 -18.87 15.07
C TRP A 657 2.62 -20.25 15.58
N ASN A 658 3.92 -20.46 15.82
CA ASN A 658 4.51 -21.70 16.31
C ASN A 658 5.31 -21.49 17.62
N PRO A 659 4.65 -21.41 18.80
CA PRO A 659 5.30 -21.05 20.07
C PRO A 659 6.49 -21.93 20.49
N PHE A 660 6.44 -23.25 20.27
CA PHE A 660 7.57 -24.13 20.60
C PHE A 660 8.83 -23.77 19.80
N LYS A 661 8.66 -23.54 18.50
CA LYS A 661 9.74 -23.12 17.61
C LYS A 661 10.21 -21.71 17.99
N GLY A 662 9.29 -20.79 18.21
CA GLY A 662 9.57 -19.43 18.66
C GLY A 662 10.41 -19.39 19.93
N MET A 663 9.96 -20.02 21.02
CA MET A 663 10.70 -20.11 22.28
C MET A 663 12.10 -20.69 22.11
N THR A 664 12.24 -21.77 21.32
CA THR A 664 13.52 -22.43 21.08
C THR A 664 14.49 -21.50 20.35
N VAL A 665 14.05 -20.86 19.27
CA VAL A 665 14.94 -19.99 18.50
C VAL A 665 15.24 -18.69 19.24
N PHE A 666 14.27 -18.06 19.91
CA PHE A 666 14.55 -16.92 20.79
C PHE A 666 15.60 -17.29 21.85
N THR A 667 15.48 -18.47 22.45
CA THR A 667 16.48 -18.97 23.41
C THR A 667 17.88 -19.06 22.80
N LEU A 668 18.00 -19.64 21.60
CA LEU A 668 19.29 -19.78 20.92
C LEU A 668 19.90 -18.42 20.57
N VAL A 669 19.10 -17.50 20.01
CA VAL A 669 19.55 -16.14 19.68
C VAL A 669 19.98 -15.40 20.96
N LEU A 670 19.18 -15.45 22.03
CA LEU A 670 19.50 -14.84 23.31
C LEU A 670 20.71 -15.48 23.99
N LEU A 671 20.99 -16.76 23.75
CA LEU A 671 22.19 -17.42 24.24
C LEU A 671 23.46 -16.85 23.58
N LEU A 672 23.40 -16.49 22.29
CA LEU A 672 24.50 -15.83 21.57
C LEU A 672 24.82 -14.42 22.11
N TRP A 673 23.91 -13.78 22.84
CA TRP A 673 24.18 -12.50 23.48
C TRP A 673 25.20 -12.58 24.63
N TYR A 674 25.34 -13.72 25.30
CA TYR A 674 26.31 -13.86 26.39
C TYR A 674 27.79 -13.77 25.96
N PRO A 675 28.25 -14.47 24.91
CA PRO A 675 29.61 -14.26 24.42
C PRO A 675 29.83 -12.85 23.85
N LEU A 676 28.81 -12.23 23.23
CA LEU A 676 28.90 -10.85 22.74
C LEU A 676 29.01 -9.82 23.87
N THR A 677 28.20 -9.95 24.91
CA THR A 677 28.29 -9.09 26.10
C THR A 677 29.61 -9.33 26.84
N ALA A 678 30.09 -10.57 26.93
CA ALA A 678 31.42 -10.88 27.45
C ALA A 678 32.54 -10.23 26.62
N LEU A 679 32.40 -10.20 25.28
CA LEU A 679 33.32 -9.49 24.38
C LEU A 679 33.34 -8.00 24.70
N CYS A 680 32.19 -7.35 24.79
CA CYS A 680 32.09 -5.94 25.14
C CYS A 680 32.72 -5.64 26.51
N ILE A 681 32.42 -6.48 27.52
CA ILE A 681 33.04 -6.38 28.84
C ILE A 681 34.55 -6.54 28.76
N LYS A 682 35.07 -7.44 27.91
CA LYS A 682 36.51 -7.62 27.72
C LYS A 682 37.15 -6.47 26.95
N LEU A 683 36.51 -5.94 25.91
CA LEU A 683 37.00 -4.77 25.15
C LEU A 683 37.09 -3.54 26.04
N PHE A 684 36.25 -3.43 27.08
CA PHE A 684 36.38 -2.40 28.10
C PHE A 684 37.74 -2.41 28.83
N SER A 685 38.47 -3.54 28.85
CA SER A 685 39.84 -3.59 29.37
C SER A 685 40.83 -2.72 28.58
N LEU A 686 40.49 -2.31 27.35
CA LEU A 686 41.31 -1.35 26.61
C LEU A 686 41.29 0.05 27.24
N LEU A 687 40.25 0.36 28.02
CA LEU A 687 40.06 1.65 28.68
C LEU A 687 40.57 1.68 30.12
N VAL A 688 41.01 0.53 30.66
CA VAL A 688 41.37 0.37 32.08
C VAL A 688 42.67 -0.43 32.19
N LYS A 689 43.53 -0.09 33.17
CA LYS A 689 44.84 -0.75 33.34
C LYS A 689 44.75 -2.25 33.69
N ARG A 690 43.61 -2.73 34.21
CA ARG A 690 43.44 -4.09 34.71
C ARG A 690 42.97 -5.03 33.59
N LYS A 691 43.69 -6.14 33.38
CA LYS A 691 43.31 -7.19 32.43
C LYS A 691 42.42 -8.23 33.11
N ILE A 692 41.42 -8.72 32.39
CA ILE A 692 40.50 -9.77 32.87
C ILE A 692 40.46 -10.92 31.87
N TYR A 693 40.32 -12.15 32.38
CA TYR A 693 40.12 -13.31 31.52
C TYR A 693 38.70 -13.33 30.95
N TRP A 694 38.55 -13.95 29.76
CA TRP A 694 37.26 -14.12 29.08
C TRP A 694 36.20 -14.75 29.99
N TYR A 695 36.61 -15.75 30.74
CA TYR A 695 35.76 -16.46 31.69
C TYR A 695 35.10 -15.53 32.72
N HIS A 696 35.84 -14.57 33.29
CA HIS A 696 35.29 -13.62 34.27
C HIS A 696 34.27 -12.68 33.63
N ALA A 697 34.55 -12.21 32.41
CA ALA A 697 33.62 -11.37 31.65
C ALA A 697 32.31 -12.12 31.34
N PHE A 698 32.41 -13.38 30.90
CA PHE A 698 31.25 -14.24 30.65
C PHE A 698 30.44 -14.52 31.92
N ALA A 699 31.11 -14.83 33.02
CA ALA A 699 30.44 -15.05 34.30
C ALA A 699 29.74 -13.78 34.83
N VAL A 700 30.28 -12.58 34.62
CA VAL A 700 29.54 -11.34 34.93
C VAL A 700 28.29 -11.19 34.09
N ALA A 701 28.40 -11.40 32.78
CA ALA A 701 27.27 -11.28 31.87
C ALA A 701 26.12 -12.21 32.30
N VAL A 702 26.42 -13.47 32.60
CA VAL A 702 25.42 -14.49 32.97
C VAL A 702 24.88 -14.30 34.39
N TRP A 703 25.75 -14.16 35.39
CA TRP A 703 25.29 -14.06 36.78
C TRP A 703 24.67 -12.71 37.10
N GLY A 704 24.92 -11.67 36.30
CA GLY A 704 24.23 -10.39 36.35
C GLY A 704 22.77 -10.49 35.88
N THR A 705 22.46 -11.35 34.92
CA THR A 705 21.10 -11.58 34.40
C THR A 705 20.30 -12.64 35.16
N LEU A 706 20.89 -13.22 36.21
CA LEU A 706 20.23 -14.19 37.11
C LEU A 706 18.78 -13.84 37.51
N PRO A 707 18.43 -12.58 37.86
CA PRO A 707 17.06 -12.24 38.26
C PRO A 707 15.99 -12.59 37.23
N LEU A 708 16.34 -12.60 35.94
CA LEU A 708 15.39 -12.85 34.86
C LEU A 708 14.80 -14.26 34.91
N VAL A 709 15.50 -15.25 35.49
CA VAL A 709 14.96 -16.61 35.68
C VAL A 709 13.68 -16.59 36.52
N ILE A 710 13.54 -15.63 37.45
CA ILE A 710 12.37 -15.49 38.31
C ILE A 710 11.10 -15.12 37.51
N LEU A 711 11.26 -14.62 36.28
CA LEU A 711 10.14 -14.33 35.39
C LEU A 711 9.51 -15.60 34.78
N SER A 712 10.06 -16.80 35.01
CA SER A 712 9.53 -18.02 34.39
C SER A 712 8.06 -18.33 34.73
N PRO A 713 7.56 -18.16 35.98
CA PRO A 713 6.14 -18.36 36.27
C PRO A 713 5.26 -17.30 35.60
N LEU A 714 5.74 -16.06 35.51
CA LEU A 714 5.05 -14.99 34.78
C LEU A 714 4.95 -15.34 33.29
N GLY A 715 6.04 -15.81 32.68
CA GLY A 715 6.09 -16.22 31.29
C GLY A 715 5.06 -17.31 30.94
N MET A 716 4.79 -18.23 31.87
CA MET A 716 3.75 -19.27 31.71
C MET A 716 2.34 -18.70 31.65
N ALA A 717 2.07 -17.66 32.46
CA ALA A 717 0.75 -17.02 32.55
C ALA A 717 0.59 -15.82 31.61
N LEU A 718 1.67 -15.39 30.95
CA LEU A 718 1.77 -14.11 30.25
C LEU A 718 0.67 -13.91 29.21
N PHE A 719 0.44 -14.93 28.36
CA PHE A 719 -0.61 -14.85 27.34
C PHE A 719 -2.00 -14.56 27.93
N LYS A 720 -2.35 -15.18 29.06
CA LYS A 720 -3.64 -14.97 29.73
C LYS A 720 -3.72 -13.61 30.41
N LEU A 721 -2.62 -13.15 31.01
CA LEU A 721 -2.56 -11.83 31.64
C LEU A 721 -2.75 -10.72 30.60
N LEU A 722 -2.11 -10.84 29.44
CA LEU A 722 -2.21 -9.86 28.37
C LEU A 722 -3.61 -9.80 27.71
N GLN A 723 -4.45 -10.84 27.85
CA GLN A 723 -5.84 -10.81 27.35
C GLN A 723 -6.73 -9.79 28.06
N THR A 724 -6.32 -9.30 29.23
CA THR A 724 -7.05 -8.27 29.97
C THR A 724 -6.25 -6.98 29.92
N GLU A 725 -6.79 -5.96 29.25
CA GLU A 725 -6.11 -4.67 29.02
C GLU A 725 -5.55 -4.04 30.31
N PHE A 726 -6.30 -4.15 31.41
CA PHE A 726 -5.88 -3.66 32.73
C PHE A 726 -4.52 -4.20 33.20
N TYR A 727 -4.16 -5.44 32.83
CA TYR A 727 -2.89 -6.06 33.25
C TYR A 727 -1.74 -5.82 32.26
N VAL A 728 -2.01 -5.36 31.04
CA VAL A 728 -0.96 -5.21 30.00
C VAL A 728 0.16 -4.29 30.48
N LEU A 729 -0.17 -3.05 30.87
CA LEU A 729 0.84 -2.07 31.27
C LEU A 729 1.60 -2.48 32.55
N PRO A 730 0.95 -2.93 33.65
CA PRO A 730 1.65 -3.40 34.84
C PRO A 730 2.58 -4.59 34.57
N VAL A 731 2.15 -5.57 33.76
CA VAL A 731 2.96 -6.75 33.45
C VAL A 731 4.18 -6.38 32.60
N MET A 732 3.99 -5.52 31.59
CA MET A 732 5.10 -5.03 30.76
C MET A 732 6.09 -4.18 31.59
N ALA A 733 5.60 -3.32 32.48
CA ALA A 733 6.43 -2.56 33.40
C ALA A 733 7.22 -3.48 34.35
N PHE A 734 6.58 -4.53 34.88
CA PHE A 734 7.24 -5.50 35.75
C PHE A 734 8.37 -6.27 35.02
N ILE A 735 8.14 -6.70 33.77
CA ILE A 735 9.19 -7.29 32.93
C ILE A 735 10.33 -6.28 32.72
N GLY A 736 9.99 -5.02 32.41
CA GLY A 736 10.95 -3.93 32.23
C GLY A 736 11.82 -3.67 33.46
N LEU A 737 11.23 -3.71 34.67
CA LEU A 737 11.96 -3.57 35.94
C LEU A 737 13.00 -4.67 36.13
N PHE A 738 12.67 -5.92 35.79
CA PHE A 738 13.61 -7.04 35.86
C PHE A 738 14.75 -6.92 34.84
N LEU A 739 14.45 -6.48 33.62
CA LEU A 739 15.47 -6.19 32.60
C LEU A 739 16.41 -5.07 33.06
N ALA A 740 15.87 -3.97 33.57
CA ALA A 740 16.66 -2.86 34.11
C ALA A 740 17.51 -3.30 35.31
N TRP A 741 16.92 -4.07 36.25
CA TRP A 741 17.63 -4.61 37.39
C TRP A 741 18.82 -5.47 36.96
N SER A 742 18.63 -6.36 35.99
CA SER A 742 19.70 -7.18 35.43
C SER A 742 20.78 -6.36 34.73
N LEU A 743 20.41 -5.33 33.96
CA LEU A 743 21.38 -4.42 33.34
C LEU A 743 22.25 -3.71 34.39
N PHE A 744 21.65 -3.12 35.42
CA PHE A 744 22.38 -2.48 36.51
C PHE A 744 23.31 -3.47 37.23
N ARG A 745 22.89 -4.72 37.40
CA ARG A 745 23.73 -5.77 37.99
C ARG A 745 24.93 -6.14 37.12
N VAL A 746 24.75 -6.26 35.79
CA VAL A 746 25.86 -6.49 34.86
C VAL A 746 26.85 -5.33 34.94
N LEU A 747 26.38 -4.09 34.84
CA LEU A 747 27.23 -2.90 34.95
C LEU A 747 27.96 -2.81 36.30
N LYS A 748 27.29 -3.14 37.41
CA LYS A 748 27.91 -3.25 38.74
C LYS A 748 29.00 -4.32 38.76
N GLY A 749 28.77 -5.47 38.12
CA GLY A 749 29.77 -6.52 37.98
C GLY A 749 31.01 -6.05 37.21
N VAL A 750 30.81 -5.29 36.13
CA VAL A 750 31.92 -4.66 35.37
C VAL A 750 32.72 -3.72 36.26
N ALA A 751 32.06 -2.83 37.02
CA ALA A 751 32.74 -1.90 37.92
C ALA A 751 33.62 -2.61 38.95
N VAL A 752 33.08 -3.64 39.59
CA VAL A 752 33.77 -4.41 40.64
C VAL A 752 34.95 -5.17 40.07
N ILE A 753 34.79 -5.85 38.93
CA ILE A 753 35.86 -6.66 38.32
C ILE A 753 37.03 -5.82 37.85
N TYR A 754 36.76 -4.65 37.26
CA TYR A 754 37.80 -3.73 36.83
C TYR A 754 38.37 -2.88 37.97
N ASP A 755 37.78 -2.96 39.17
CA ASP A 755 38.16 -2.18 40.35
C ASP A 755 38.18 -0.67 40.08
N ILE A 756 37.13 -0.22 39.41
CA ILE A 756 36.92 1.18 39.05
C ILE A 756 35.70 1.73 39.77
N ALA A 757 35.68 3.04 39.96
CA ALA A 757 34.49 3.72 40.50
C ALA A 757 33.26 3.35 39.65
N PRO A 758 32.12 2.98 40.26
CA PRO A 758 30.91 2.57 39.54
C PRO A 758 30.51 3.57 38.46
N PHE A 759 30.63 4.87 38.74
CA PHE A 759 30.37 5.94 37.79
C PHE A 759 31.19 5.82 36.49
N LYS A 760 32.48 5.46 36.56
CA LYS A 760 33.33 5.31 35.35
C LYS A 760 32.93 4.10 34.52
N ALA A 761 32.54 3.00 35.17
CA ALA A 761 32.03 1.81 34.48
C ALA A 761 30.69 2.10 33.78
N TYR A 762 29.80 2.82 34.49
CA TYR A 762 28.50 3.21 33.97
C TYR A 762 28.67 4.18 32.79
N ALA A 763 29.46 5.24 32.95
CA ALA A 763 29.71 6.21 31.89
C ALA A 763 30.35 5.58 30.64
N GLY A 764 31.40 4.76 30.81
CA GLY A 764 32.07 4.14 29.67
C GLY A 764 31.25 3.06 28.97
N GLY A 765 30.52 2.24 29.72
CA GLY A 765 29.60 1.24 29.16
C GLY A 765 28.42 1.88 28.43
N SER A 766 27.82 2.91 29.02
CA SER A 766 26.76 3.70 28.40
C SER A 766 27.25 4.46 27.16
N ALA A 767 28.47 5.01 27.17
CA ALA A 767 29.03 5.70 26.01
C ALA A 767 29.26 4.77 24.81
N LEU A 768 29.79 3.56 25.03
CA LEU A 768 29.97 2.57 23.96
C LEU A 768 28.63 2.14 23.36
N LEU A 769 27.64 1.87 24.22
CA LEU A 769 26.30 1.51 23.79
C LEU A 769 25.63 2.66 23.01
N LEU A 770 25.83 3.89 23.47
CA LEU A 770 25.34 5.08 22.78
C LEU A 770 25.95 5.22 21.38
N VAL A 771 27.26 5.00 21.20
CA VAL A 771 27.91 5.05 19.87
C VAL A 771 27.31 4.01 18.92
N LEU A 772 27.13 2.77 19.37
CA LEU A 772 26.54 1.72 18.54
C LEU A 772 25.08 2.02 18.17
N VAL A 773 24.29 2.48 19.15
CA VAL A 773 22.89 2.86 18.94
C VAL A 773 22.78 4.07 18.01
N LEU A 774 23.63 5.09 18.18
CA LEU A 774 23.66 6.26 17.30
C LEU A 774 24.08 5.88 15.89
N GLY A 775 25.10 5.04 15.72
CA GLY A 775 25.53 4.56 14.40
C GLY A 775 24.41 3.80 13.66
N ALA A 776 23.72 2.89 14.37
CA ALA A 776 22.57 2.18 13.83
C ALA A 776 21.39 3.13 13.54
N ALA A 777 21.11 4.08 14.44
CA ALA A 777 20.04 5.05 14.26
C ALA A 777 20.29 5.96 13.05
N VAL A 778 21.53 6.43 12.83
CA VAL A 778 21.90 7.24 11.66
C VAL A 778 21.74 6.44 10.37
N TYR A 779 22.18 5.17 10.34
CA TYR A 779 21.97 4.30 9.18
C TYR A 779 20.49 4.08 8.90
N LEU A 780 19.70 3.73 9.92
CA LEU A 780 18.27 3.48 9.80
C LEU A 780 17.51 4.75 9.40
N GLU A 781 17.93 5.92 9.88
CA GLU A 781 17.34 7.19 9.50
C GLU A 781 17.59 7.50 8.02
N ASN A 782 18.84 7.39 7.57
CA ASN A 782 19.21 7.70 6.18
C ASN A 782 18.57 6.75 5.16
N VAL A 783 18.39 5.48 5.52
CA VAL A 783 17.91 4.44 4.57
C VAL A 783 16.41 4.18 4.70
N HIS A 784 15.82 4.38 5.89
CA HIS A 784 14.44 3.99 6.21
C HIS A 784 13.57 5.10 6.80
N ALA A 785 14.08 6.31 6.99
CA ALA A 785 13.34 7.44 7.57
C ALA A 785 12.63 7.06 8.90
N ILE A 786 13.32 6.28 9.75
CA ILE A 786 12.69 5.62 10.89
C ILE A 786 12.10 6.61 11.91
N THR A 787 12.66 7.81 12.05
CA THR A 787 12.08 8.84 12.93
C THR A 787 10.77 9.40 12.40
N ALA A 788 10.62 9.58 11.08
CA ALA A 788 9.37 10.01 10.47
C ALA A 788 8.27 8.98 10.74
N TYR A 789 8.55 7.69 10.52
CA TYR A 789 7.60 6.62 10.83
C TYR A 789 7.31 6.45 12.32
N PHE A 790 8.30 6.65 13.20
CA PHE A 790 8.07 6.63 14.65
C PHE A 790 7.09 7.72 15.08
N LYS A 791 7.27 8.96 14.62
CA LYS A 791 6.32 10.06 14.88
C LYS A 791 4.94 9.72 14.33
N PHE A 792 4.87 9.20 13.11
CA PHE A 792 3.60 8.81 12.50
C PHE A 792 2.86 7.73 13.31
N ILE A 793 3.58 6.70 13.79
CA ILE A 793 3.02 5.68 14.69
C ILE A 793 2.49 6.30 15.99
N VAL A 794 3.22 7.23 16.59
CA VAL A 794 2.78 7.93 17.81
C VAL A 794 1.49 8.70 17.56
N ASN A 795 1.39 9.40 16.42
CA ASN A 795 0.19 10.14 16.04
C ASN A 795 -1.01 9.20 15.82
N ILE A 796 -0.81 8.07 15.12
CA ILE A 796 -1.84 7.02 14.95
C ILE A 796 -2.26 6.47 16.32
N ALA A 797 -1.31 6.12 17.19
CA ALA A 797 -1.63 5.59 18.52
C ALA A 797 -2.46 6.59 19.34
N GLY A 798 -2.09 7.88 19.28
CA GLY A 798 -2.81 8.97 19.93
C GLY A 798 -4.20 9.21 19.37
N SER A 799 -4.47 8.85 18.10
CA SER A 799 -5.81 8.93 17.51
C SER A 799 -6.67 7.68 17.74
N LEU A 800 -6.07 6.57 18.16
CA LEU A 800 -6.77 5.31 18.42
C LEU A 800 -7.37 5.25 19.83
N GLY A 801 -6.75 5.92 20.80
CA GLY A 801 -7.25 6.08 22.18
C GLY A 801 -8.20 7.26 22.31
#